data_AF-A0A495XQZ3-F1
#
_entry.id   AF-A0A495XQZ3-F1
#
_cell.length_a   1.000
_cell.length_b   1.000
_cell.length_c   1.000
_cell.angle_alpha   90.00
_cell.angle_beta   90.00
_cell.angle_gamma   90.00
#
_symmetry.space_group_name_H-M   'P 1'
#
loop_
_entity.id
_entity.type
_entity.pdbx_description
1 polymer ?
#
loop_
_entity_poly.entity_id
_entity_poly.type
_entity_poly.pdbx_seq_one_letter_code
_entity_poly.pdbx_strand_id
1 'polypeptide(L)'
;MRIRRRVTDAPSVHEFTAVASGNAQVVQAGRDVNVHVVVDRRLAEQRELLARDFARIELPESVSFTSRPPLRGRVEDLAFLRDTVAAGRNVVLAGPAGVGKTLLLQHAASTGALAFDGLRVLWREVASFTNADDVVRALVRECYEVPEQAVLPPRLARRLLRDVRALVVLDGLNVPLDHARQVVSSMPGSVVVVATRREDLWRLGRQRVLAGLPLDDVLAIVGEELGGPPDASTVESDWTDCAGNPGSVLARAVLRDIARTLGVVPEEAAEVESLPQVVPIVVDSLSLDAKAVLRALVALGDVEWGGDLLAAVSGSPGGRQAEALVAKRLARRDDDRYHVTADIAGPVPLTGEPAVLVERITDWVAHARPDAVAGNVAVVARALAWSLDEKRNDDALALARAASLALARSWHWGALALVLTLGLRAAVSAGSVLDEKSFRYTLALLRLHDDQVRQAAELLIAAASLDDDGDEHLAARVREVNAEVQHIASRRPLSIVDALVGRVADAGGVAVSTATAGAKAVRDVCVSALTSSPTGIALVRLAQDNPGIVRGVASVAAVGLLVATMTASGNHDVATATAPGATAGGPPPAWSSGSPPTTTSSERAGTTTATPGGRAPTTTGSAPGQPPVDATSAEVEPTTTEESRTGTPLHPTVRATWGFARVWYDERPIGTTHVLSAPNVPDNSEANWTYGPWMIPYPPSRSATATHTGVGTERVRLPGVGAPGGSVKVTVQDYFGAWAARRGYVPGVFCQPSGWHQDGVDEVIDVACFDRDGLPTDVAFFVRYVAGSASGTRGFVFDDQPSSATFTPDWLHGVSAGAVTRTGVGRYTADLPGSAGGAVEVTAVGSQPRHCAVTGRRGQFADIACTAPGGAAADSMFTAGFAVEQNMLDDPRKPVGDYLISEDSPTAAAPTITTRWASGNAPMTLERLATGRYKAHFANGYINSTMHVTSTAYGNHCGIMQLNDHSFPDDATIWVACFDSSGTPVNSGFTLVYTSARNS
;
A
#
# COMPACT_ATOMS: atom_id res chain seq x y z
N MET A 1 38.67 35.81 -59.65
CA MET A 1 38.46 37.24 -59.97
C MET A 1 37.11 37.37 -60.67
N ARG A 2 36.30 38.37 -60.32
CA ARG A 2 34.94 38.69 -60.85
C ARG A 2 33.81 37.68 -60.57
N ILE A 3 32.62 38.28 -60.40
CA ILE A 3 31.37 37.78 -59.83
C ILE A 3 30.29 37.83 -60.93
N ARG A 4 29.35 36.86 -60.98
CA ARG A 4 27.88 37.08 -61.02
C ARG A 4 27.03 35.82 -61.26
N ARG A 5 26.01 35.63 -60.41
CA ARG A 5 24.55 35.48 -60.68
C ARG A 5 24.12 34.74 -61.97
N ARG A 6 23.01 33.97 -62.02
CA ARG A 6 22.02 33.39 -61.06
C ARG A 6 20.97 32.65 -61.94
N VAL A 7 20.33 31.55 -61.48
CA VAL A 7 18.91 31.16 -61.81
C VAL A 7 18.59 30.84 -63.31
N THR A 8 17.87 29.78 -63.73
CA THR A 8 17.22 28.58 -63.13
C THR A 8 17.01 27.50 -64.23
N ASP A 9 16.41 26.37 -63.82
CA ASP A 9 15.55 25.46 -64.62
C ASP A 9 16.16 24.15 -65.18
N ALA A 10 15.29 23.13 -65.19
CA ALA A 10 15.54 21.69 -65.36
C ALA A 10 15.01 21.19 -66.74
N PRO A 11 14.68 19.90 -67.05
CA PRO A 11 14.89 18.61 -66.35
C PRO A 11 15.33 17.42 -67.26
N SER A 12 15.27 16.18 -66.73
CA SER A 12 15.09 14.86 -67.41
C SER A 12 16.28 14.17 -68.11
N VAL A 13 16.33 12.83 -68.34
CA VAL A 13 15.84 11.54 -67.72
C VAL A 13 16.66 10.39 -68.42
N HIS A 14 16.67 9.15 -67.89
CA HIS A 14 17.20 7.84 -68.41
C HIS A 14 18.57 7.37 -67.85
N GLU A 15 18.83 6.08 -67.48
CA GLU A 15 17.94 4.91 -67.24
C GLU A 15 18.65 3.78 -66.42
N PHE A 16 17.87 3.05 -65.60
CA PHE A 16 18.03 1.72 -64.95
C PHE A 16 19.39 0.96 -64.84
N THR A 17 19.64 0.40 -63.64
CA THR A 17 19.63 -1.08 -63.42
C THR A 17 19.40 -1.52 -61.95
N ALA A 18 18.88 -2.75 -61.80
CA ALA A 18 18.46 -3.46 -60.56
C ALA A 18 19.61 -4.25 -59.88
N VAL A 19 19.54 -4.90 -58.70
CA VAL A 19 18.62 -4.96 -57.52
C VAL A 19 19.42 -5.59 -56.36
N ALA A 20 19.17 -5.19 -55.10
CA ALA A 20 19.45 -6.01 -53.92
C ALA A 20 18.47 -5.61 -52.78
N SER A 21 17.49 -6.46 -52.48
CA SER A 21 16.39 -6.14 -51.58
C SER A 21 16.75 -6.38 -50.10
N GLY A 22 17.17 -5.32 -49.41
CA GLY A 22 17.18 -5.25 -47.95
C GLY A 22 16.07 -4.30 -47.46
N ASN A 23 14.93 -4.85 -47.04
CA ASN A 23 13.77 -4.06 -46.61
C ASN A 23 13.96 -3.45 -45.20
N ALA A 24 14.88 -2.48 -45.08
CA ALA A 24 14.83 -1.50 -44.01
C ALA A 24 13.74 -0.46 -44.34
N GLN A 25 12.49 -0.72 -43.95
CA GLN A 25 11.45 0.31 -44.01
C GLN A 25 11.75 1.42 -42.99
N VAL A 26 12.46 2.45 -43.45
CA VAL A 26 12.46 3.76 -42.81
C VAL A 26 11.08 4.36 -43.03
N VAL A 27 10.16 4.11 -42.10
CA VAL A 27 8.82 4.70 -42.13
C VAL A 27 8.95 6.18 -41.78
N GLN A 28 8.47 7.05 -42.65
CA GLN A 28 8.46 8.49 -42.45
C GLN A 28 7.67 8.85 -41.18
N ALA A 29 8.25 9.68 -40.31
CA ALA A 29 7.51 10.38 -39.26
C ALA A 29 6.42 11.25 -39.93
N GLY A 30 5.16 11.09 -39.51
CA GLY A 30 4.01 11.75 -40.15
C GLY A 30 2.76 10.89 -40.35
N ARG A 31 2.73 9.65 -39.84
CA ARG A 31 1.49 8.91 -39.59
C ARG A 31 1.44 8.47 -38.13
N ASP A 32 0.34 8.79 -37.47
CA ASP A 32 0.03 8.33 -36.11
C ASP A 32 -0.19 6.82 -36.11
N VAL A 33 0.89 6.07 -35.88
CA VAL A 33 0.81 4.62 -35.68
C VAL A 33 0.35 4.37 -34.25
N ASN A 34 -0.97 4.39 -34.07
CA ASN A 34 -1.60 4.16 -32.77
C ASN A 34 -1.18 2.79 -32.20
N VAL A 35 -0.84 2.77 -30.91
CA VAL A 35 -0.30 1.57 -30.22
C VAL A 35 -1.22 0.35 -30.36
N HIS A 36 -2.54 0.56 -30.34
CA HIS A 36 -3.53 -0.50 -30.46
C HIS A 36 -3.43 -1.28 -31.78
N VAL A 37 -3.16 -0.61 -32.92
CA VAL A 37 -3.00 -1.25 -34.24
C VAL A 37 -1.77 -2.17 -34.26
N VAL A 38 -0.70 -1.77 -33.56
CA VAL A 38 0.52 -2.59 -33.43
C VAL A 38 0.23 -3.84 -32.60
N VAL A 39 -0.49 -3.69 -31.48
CA VAL A 39 -0.84 -4.81 -30.59
C VAL A 39 -1.75 -5.82 -31.29
N ASP A 40 -2.81 -5.37 -31.99
CA ASP A 40 -3.69 -6.26 -32.75
C ASP A 40 -2.91 -7.08 -33.82
N ARG A 41 -1.97 -6.44 -34.52
CA ARG A 41 -1.10 -7.15 -35.48
C ARG A 41 -0.20 -8.18 -34.81
N ARG A 42 0.43 -7.84 -33.67
CA ARG A 42 1.29 -8.78 -32.93
C ARG A 42 0.50 -9.95 -32.37
N LEU A 43 -0.72 -9.75 -31.86
CA LEU A 43 -1.58 -10.84 -31.38
C LEU A 43 -1.97 -11.82 -32.49
N ALA A 44 -2.06 -11.37 -33.75
CA ALA A 44 -2.23 -12.25 -34.90
C ALA A 44 -0.95 -13.07 -35.20
N GLU A 45 0.21 -12.42 -35.30
CA GLU A 45 1.53 -13.08 -35.47
C GLU A 45 1.79 -14.12 -34.35
N GLN A 46 1.28 -13.87 -33.14
CA GLN A 46 1.45 -14.73 -31.97
C GLN A 46 0.78 -16.11 -32.13
N ARG A 47 -0.38 -16.15 -32.81
CA ARG A 47 -1.15 -17.38 -33.03
C ARG A 47 -0.41 -18.34 -33.95
N GLU A 48 0.40 -17.82 -34.88
CA GLU A 48 1.27 -18.63 -35.74
C GLU A 48 2.46 -19.21 -34.96
N LEU A 49 3.10 -18.42 -34.09
CA LEU A 49 4.22 -18.89 -33.24
C LEU A 49 3.81 -20.01 -32.28
N LEU A 50 2.56 -20.02 -31.80
CA LEU A 50 2.03 -21.08 -30.93
C LEU A 50 1.89 -22.45 -31.62
N ALA A 51 2.05 -22.53 -32.94
CA ALA A 51 2.00 -23.74 -33.74
C ALA A 51 3.39 -24.24 -34.20
N ARG A 52 4.49 -23.62 -33.75
CA ARG A 52 5.87 -24.01 -34.09
C ARG A 52 6.56 -24.74 -32.94
N ASP A 53 7.32 -25.77 -33.28
CA ASP A 53 8.27 -26.44 -32.39
C ASP A 53 9.64 -25.75 -32.43
N PHE A 54 10.38 -25.82 -31.32
CA PHE A 54 11.72 -25.23 -31.16
C PHE A 54 12.73 -26.30 -30.76
N ALA A 55 13.92 -26.29 -31.36
CA ALA A 55 15.00 -27.21 -31.01
C ALA A 55 15.60 -26.87 -29.64
N ARG A 56 16.01 -27.88 -28.87
CA ARG A 56 16.57 -27.72 -27.52
C ARG A 56 18.10 -27.59 -27.57
N ILE A 57 18.64 -26.63 -26.84
CA ILE A 57 20.09 -26.41 -26.67
C ILE A 57 20.63 -27.36 -25.58
N GLU A 58 21.84 -27.88 -25.77
CA GLU A 58 22.54 -28.68 -24.76
C GLU A 58 23.16 -27.77 -23.69
N LEU A 59 22.75 -27.94 -22.43
CA LEU A 59 23.21 -27.14 -21.30
C LEU A 59 24.57 -27.64 -20.76
N PRO A 60 25.47 -26.75 -20.30
CA PRO A 60 26.81 -27.12 -19.86
C PRO A 60 26.82 -27.94 -18.57
N GLU A 61 27.84 -28.79 -18.40
CA GLU A 61 28.02 -29.59 -17.17
C GLU A 61 28.38 -28.71 -15.96
N SER A 62 29.13 -27.63 -16.19
CA SER A 62 29.58 -26.69 -15.17
C SER A 62 29.77 -25.29 -15.76
N VAL A 63 29.71 -24.26 -14.92
CA VAL A 63 29.99 -22.86 -15.28
C VAL A 63 31.26 -22.44 -14.57
N SER A 64 32.27 -21.99 -15.34
CA SER A 64 33.53 -21.48 -14.81
C SER A 64 33.57 -19.95 -14.84
N PHE A 65 33.86 -19.35 -13.68
CA PHE A 65 34.13 -17.91 -13.58
C PHE A 65 35.64 -17.67 -13.51
N THR A 66 36.10 -16.53 -14.05
CA THR A 66 37.49 -16.08 -13.89
C THR A 66 37.83 -15.92 -12.41
N SER A 67 39.06 -16.28 -12.03
CA SER A 67 39.49 -16.35 -10.63
C SER A 67 39.39 -14.99 -9.93
N ARG A 68 38.38 -14.86 -9.06
CA ARG A 68 38.23 -13.76 -8.10
C ARG A 68 39.03 -14.06 -6.81
N PRO A 69 39.31 -13.05 -5.95
CA PRO A 69 40.01 -13.24 -4.67
C PRO A 69 39.37 -14.34 -3.79
N PRO A 70 40.14 -14.92 -2.85
CA PRO A 70 39.69 -16.04 -2.03
C PRO A 70 38.43 -15.71 -1.24
N LEU A 71 37.52 -16.69 -1.11
CA LEU A 71 36.27 -16.53 -0.37
C LEU A 71 36.55 -16.46 1.14
N ARG A 72 36.65 -15.23 1.65
CA ARG A 72 36.85 -14.89 3.06
C ARG A 72 35.54 -14.95 3.87
N GLY A 73 35.61 -15.35 5.14
CA GLY A 73 34.49 -15.33 6.11
C GLY A 73 33.18 -16.09 5.78
N ARG A 74 33.13 -16.93 4.73
CA ARG A 74 31.87 -17.55 4.22
C ARG A 74 31.83 -19.09 4.20
N VAL A 75 32.67 -19.75 4.99
CA VAL A 75 32.80 -21.23 4.98
C VAL A 75 31.47 -21.92 5.30
N GLU A 76 30.74 -21.43 6.31
CA GLU A 76 29.44 -22.01 6.68
C GLU A 76 28.34 -21.75 5.64
N ASP A 77 28.37 -20.59 4.97
CA ASP A 77 27.40 -20.23 3.94
C ASP A 77 27.58 -21.09 2.69
N LEU A 78 28.84 -21.40 2.34
CA LEU A 78 29.18 -22.35 1.27
C LEU A 78 28.74 -23.78 1.61
N ALA A 79 28.95 -24.22 2.86
CA ALA A 79 28.50 -25.53 3.33
C ALA A 79 26.96 -25.66 3.28
N PHE A 80 26.23 -24.65 3.77
CA PHE A 80 24.76 -24.61 3.70
C PHE A 80 24.25 -24.73 2.26
N LEU A 81 24.87 -24.00 1.33
CA LEU A 81 24.51 -23.99 -0.09
C LEU A 81 24.70 -25.39 -0.70
N ARG A 82 25.90 -25.97 -0.54
CA ARG A 82 26.24 -27.32 -0.99
C ARG A 82 25.27 -28.37 -0.46
N ASP A 83 25.09 -28.41 0.86
CA ASP A 83 24.31 -29.46 1.53
C ASP A 83 22.80 -29.36 1.23
N THR A 84 22.33 -28.17 0.84
CA THR A 84 20.93 -27.96 0.46
C THR A 84 20.70 -28.28 -1.02
N VAL A 85 21.61 -27.90 -1.91
CA VAL A 85 21.57 -28.28 -3.33
C VAL A 85 21.69 -29.80 -3.47
N ALA A 86 22.65 -30.44 -2.78
CA ALA A 86 22.80 -31.90 -2.73
C ALA A 86 21.55 -32.64 -2.21
N ALA A 87 20.69 -31.98 -1.42
CA ALA A 87 19.41 -32.52 -0.97
C ALA A 87 18.25 -32.31 -1.98
N GLY A 88 18.52 -31.80 -3.19
CA GLY A 88 17.52 -31.56 -4.24
C GLY A 88 16.53 -30.45 -3.90
N ARG A 89 16.92 -29.49 -3.04
CA ARG A 89 16.04 -28.42 -2.55
C ARG A 89 16.45 -27.06 -3.09
N ASN A 90 15.45 -26.24 -3.42
CA ASN A 90 15.66 -24.85 -3.78
C ASN A 90 16.35 -24.07 -2.65
N VAL A 91 17.21 -23.13 -3.01
CA VAL A 91 17.99 -22.29 -2.09
C VAL A 91 17.68 -20.82 -2.33
N VAL A 92 17.58 -20.04 -1.25
CA VAL A 92 17.43 -18.59 -1.31
C VAL A 92 18.53 -17.93 -0.48
N LEU A 93 19.49 -17.29 -1.14
CA LEU A 93 20.51 -16.45 -0.51
C LEU A 93 20.00 -15.01 -0.47
N ALA A 94 19.64 -14.53 0.72
CA ALA A 94 19.15 -13.18 0.96
C ALA A 94 20.21 -12.32 1.66
N GLY A 95 20.06 -11.00 1.60
CA GLY A 95 20.90 -10.04 2.32
C GLY A 95 21.10 -8.73 1.55
N PRO A 96 21.73 -7.71 2.15
CA PRO A 96 21.86 -6.38 1.55
C PRO A 96 22.72 -6.35 0.26
N ALA A 97 22.64 -5.25 -0.49
CA ALA A 97 23.52 -5.02 -1.63
C ALA A 97 24.99 -4.92 -1.17
N GLY A 98 25.93 -5.48 -1.92
CA GLY A 98 27.37 -5.48 -1.57
C GLY A 98 27.81 -6.59 -0.60
N VAL A 99 26.91 -7.34 0.04
CA VAL A 99 27.25 -8.34 1.09
C VAL A 99 28.01 -9.60 0.62
N GLY A 100 28.15 -9.78 -0.70
CA GLY A 100 28.92 -10.88 -1.31
C GLY A 100 28.12 -12.07 -1.87
N LYS A 101 26.79 -11.96 -2.05
CA LYS A 101 25.93 -13.05 -2.60
C LYS A 101 26.46 -13.65 -3.92
N THR A 102 26.67 -12.80 -4.93
CA THR A 102 27.20 -13.19 -6.25
C THR A 102 28.59 -13.82 -6.15
N LEU A 103 29.47 -13.28 -5.30
CA LEU A 103 30.80 -13.84 -5.08
C LEU A 103 30.74 -15.25 -4.47
N LEU A 104 29.86 -15.46 -3.49
CA LEU A 104 29.60 -16.77 -2.89
C LEU A 104 29.07 -17.77 -3.93
N LEU A 105 28.09 -17.37 -4.76
CA LEU A 105 27.54 -18.24 -5.81
C LEU A 105 28.58 -18.57 -6.90
N GLN A 106 29.37 -17.59 -7.35
CA GLN A 106 30.42 -17.80 -8.34
C GLN A 106 31.53 -18.71 -7.81
N HIS A 107 31.93 -18.53 -6.55
CA HIS A 107 32.87 -19.42 -5.89
C HIS A 107 32.28 -20.84 -5.76
N ALA A 108 31.00 -20.96 -5.41
CA ALA A 108 30.31 -22.25 -5.30
C ALA A 108 30.16 -22.98 -6.65
N ALA A 109 29.97 -22.24 -7.75
CA ALA A 109 30.01 -22.79 -9.10
C ALA A 109 31.42 -23.30 -9.46
N SER A 110 32.44 -22.43 -9.33
CA SER A 110 33.82 -22.78 -9.69
C SER A 110 34.46 -23.86 -8.82
N THR A 111 33.97 -24.08 -7.59
CA THR A 111 34.44 -25.15 -6.68
C THR A 111 33.60 -26.43 -6.75
N GLY A 112 32.55 -26.48 -7.58
CA GLY A 112 31.65 -27.63 -7.67
C GLY A 112 30.72 -27.82 -6.47
N ALA A 113 30.63 -26.85 -5.55
CA ALA A 113 29.63 -26.85 -4.47
C ALA A 113 28.18 -26.72 -4.99
N LEU A 114 28.00 -26.29 -6.24
CA LEU A 114 26.76 -26.34 -7.00
C LEU A 114 26.62 -27.59 -7.90
N ALA A 115 27.39 -28.65 -7.68
CA ALA A 115 27.16 -29.92 -8.39
C ALA A 115 25.91 -30.65 -7.83
N PHE A 116 25.07 -31.20 -8.71
CA PHE A 116 23.95 -32.06 -8.36
C PHE A 116 23.78 -33.18 -9.39
N ASP A 117 23.65 -34.42 -8.92
CA ASP A 117 23.75 -35.61 -9.77
C ASP A 117 22.79 -35.58 -10.96
N GLY A 118 23.37 -35.63 -12.16
CA GLY A 118 22.64 -35.71 -13.43
C GLY A 118 21.97 -34.41 -13.91
N LEU A 119 22.13 -33.27 -13.21
CA LEU A 119 21.63 -31.97 -13.68
C LEU A 119 22.74 -31.11 -14.28
N ARG A 120 22.41 -30.45 -15.40
CA ARG A 120 23.24 -29.40 -16.02
C ARG A 120 23.03 -28.07 -15.33
N VAL A 121 24.03 -27.18 -15.36
CA VAL A 121 23.94 -25.87 -14.69
C VAL A 121 23.48 -24.82 -15.69
N LEU A 122 22.41 -24.11 -15.34
CA LEU A 122 21.89 -22.96 -16.07
C LEU A 122 22.06 -21.72 -15.18
N TRP A 123 23.06 -20.88 -15.48
CA TRP A 123 23.29 -19.63 -14.75
C TRP A 123 22.69 -18.45 -15.51
N ARG A 124 21.86 -17.63 -14.85
CA ARG A 124 21.35 -16.39 -15.43
C ARG A 124 21.35 -15.27 -14.40
N GLU A 125 21.96 -14.15 -14.77
CA GLU A 125 21.79 -12.88 -14.05
C GLU A 125 20.45 -12.26 -14.41
N VAL A 126 19.69 -11.87 -13.39
CA VAL A 126 18.27 -11.49 -13.49
C VAL A 126 17.93 -10.23 -12.70
N ALA A 127 18.93 -9.47 -12.23
CA ALA A 127 18.76 -8.20 -11.50
C ALA A 127 17.91 -7.19 -12.29
N SER A 128 18.11 -7.13 -13.61
CA SER A 128 17.45 -6.20 -14.52
C SER A 128 16.00 -6.57 -14.87
N PHE A 129 15.49 -7.73 -14.44
CA PHE A 129 14.11 -8.17 -14.74
C PHE A 129 13.14 -7.83 -13.60
N THR A 130 12.03 -7.17 -13.95
CA THR A 130 11.01 -6.71 -12.99
C THR A 130 9.78 -7.63 -12.90
N ASN A 131 9.65 -8.60 -13.81
CA ASN A 131 8.49 -9.50 -13.88
C ASN A 131 8.90 -10.95 -14.22
N ALA A 132 8.00 -11.89 -13.95
CA ALA A 132 8.24 -13.32 -14.15
C ALA A 132 8.45 -13.70 -15.62
N ASP A 133 7.77 -13.04 -16.56
CA ASP A 133 7.74 -13.43 -17.96
C ASP A 133 9.02 -13.08 -18.70
N ASP A 134 9.69 -11.98 -18.34
CA ASP A 134 11.00 -11.65 -18.88
C ASP A 134 12.07 -12.63 -18.37
N VAL A 135 12.02 -13.03 -17.09
CA VAL A 135 12.90 -14.09 -16.54
C VAL A 135 12.65 -15.43 -17.23
N VAL A 136 11.38 -15.84 -17.36
CA VAL A 136 10.99 -17.08 -18.06
C VAL A 136 11.42 -17.04 -19.53
N ARG A 137 11.29 -15.90 -20.23
CA ARG A 137 11.72 -15.76 -21.62
C ARG A 137 13.24 -15.85 -21.77
N ALA A 138 14.00 -15.24 -20.85
CA ALA A 138 15.45 -15.39 -20.80
C ALA A 138 15.84 -16.86 -20.64
N LEU A 139 15.26 -17.57 -19.67
CA LEU A 139 15.52 -19.00 -19.44
C LEU A 139 15.20 -19.88 -20.66
N VAL A 140 14.15 -19.56 -21.44
CA VAL A 140 13.88 -20.30 -22.69
C VAL A 140 14.96 -20.06 -23.73
N ARG A 141 15.47 -18.84 -23.90
CA ARG A 141 16.52 -18.55 -24.89
C ARG A 141 17.85 -19.28 -24.58
N GLU A 142 18.11 -19.57 -23.31
CA GLU A 142 19.26 -20.41 -22.90
C GLU A 142 19.00 -21.91 -23.14
N CYS A 143 17.74 -22.34 -23.20
CA CYS A 143 17.35 -23.75 -23.30
C CYS A 143 16.94 -24.17 -24.72
N TYR A 144 16.62 -23.23 -25.62
CA TYR A 144 16.03 -23.50 -26.92
C TYR A 144 16.54 -22.55 -28.01
N GLU A 145 16.73 -23.08 -29.22
CA GLU A 145 17.07 -22.32 -30.42
C GLU A 145 15.85 -21.48 -30.87
N VAL A 146 15.78 -20.26 -30.35
CA VAL A 146 14.71 -19.31 -30.64
C VAL A 146 15.32 -18.18 -31.47
N PRO A 147 14.76 -17.86 -32.66
CA PRO A 147 15.25 -16.76 -33.47
C PRO A 147 15.35 -15.47 -32.64
N GLU A 148 16.43 -14.71 -32.82
CA GLU A 148 16.73 -13.53 -32.00
C GLU A 148 15.56 -12.53 -31.97
N GLN A 149 14.95 -12.30 -33.14
CA GLN A 149 13.79 -11.42 -33.33
C GLN A 149 12.43 -12.06 -33.01
N ALA A 150 12.36 -13.37 -32.75
CA ALA A 150 11.13 -14.03 -32.35
C ALA A 150 10.88 -13.77 -30.86
N VAL A 151 9.69 -13.30 -30.51
CA VAL A 151 9.32 -13.08 -29.10
C VAL A 151 8.31 -14.11 -28.63
N LEU A 152 8.67 -14.79 -27.55
CA LEU A 152 7.92 -15.93 -27.03
C LEU A 152 6.73 -15.47 -26.18
N PRO A 153 5.51 -15.98 -26.47
CA PRO A 153 4.35 -15.86 -25.59
C PRO A 153 4.65 -16.42 -24.19
N PRO A 154 4.19 -15.79 -23.10
CA PRO A 154 4.33 -16.35 -21.74
C PRO A 154 3.82 -17.80 -21.62
N ARG A 155 2.64 -18.08 -22.18
CA ARG A 155 2.04 -19.43 -22.18
C ARG A 155 2.88 -20.47 -22.95
N LEU A 156 3.63 -20.06 -23.97
CA LEU A 156 4.54 -20.93 -24.72
C LEU A 156 5.84 -21.12 -23.97
N ALA A 157 6.42 -20.04 -23.46
CA ALA A 157 7.69 -20.07 -22.72
C ALA A 157 7.60 -20.97 -21.47
N ARG A 158 6.52 -20.84 -20.68
CA ARG A 158 6.24 -21.72 -19.53
C ARG A 158 5.98 -23.18 -19.94
N ARG A 159 5.48 -23.43 -21.16
CA ARG A 159 5.29 -24.80 -21.69
C ARG A 159 6.64 -25.43 -22.05
N LEU A 160 7.51 -24.69 -22.76
CA LEU A 160 8.85 -25.14 -23.15
C LEU A 160 9.72 -25.42 -21.92
N LEU A 161 9.68 -24.58 -20.89
CA LEU A 161 10.45 -24.80 -19.66
C LEU A 161 9.98 -25.99 -18.81
N ARG A 162 8.75 -26.49 -19.01
CA ARG A 162 8.13 -27.50 -18.12
C ARG A 162 8.91 -28.81 -18.06
N ASP A 163 9.49 -29.20 -19.19
CA ASP A 163 10.25 -30.43 -19.38
C ASP A 163 11.78 -30.23 -19.24
N VAL A 164 12.20 -29.03 -18.83
CA VAL A 164 13.61 -28.73 -18.53
C VAL A 164 13.93 -29.16 -17.09
N ARG A 165 15.00 -29.95 -16.98
CA ARG A 165 15.60 -30.38 -15.71
C ARG A 165 17.04 -29.87 -15.68
N ALA A 166 17.31 -28.92 -14.80
CA ALA A 166 18.61 -28.29 -14.61
C ALA A 166 18.77 -27.82 -13.16
N LEU A 167 20.00 -27.49 -12.77
CA LEU A 167 20.24 -26.61 -11.63
C LEU A 167 20.24 -25.16 -12.15
N VAL A 168 19.25 -24.38 -11.76
CA VAL A 168 19.04 -23.02 -12.25
C VAL A 168 19.53 -22.03 -11.21
N VAL A 169 20.56 -21.25 -11.53
CA VAL A 169 21.04 -20.15 -10.68
C VAL A 169 20.48 -18.83 -11.20
N LEU A 170 19.67 -18.17 -10.38
CA LEU A 170 19.07 -16.86 -10.64
C LEU A 170 19.75 -15.82 -9.76
N ASP A 171 20.76 -15.13 -10.28
CA ASP A 171 21.50 -14.12 -9.52
C ASP A 171 20.84 -12.73 -9.61
N GLY A 172 20.70 -12.08 -8.46
CA GLY A 172 20.08 -10.75 -8.34
C GLY A 172 18.55 -10.68 -8.42
N LEU A 173 17.81 -11.80 -8.35
CA LEU A 173 16.35 -11.83 -8.55
C LEU A 173 15.61 -10.85 -7.63
N ASN A 174 14.98 -9.83 -8.20
CA ASN A 174 14.31 -8.75 -7.47
C ASN A 174 12.81 -8.58 -7.82
N VAL A 175 12.15 -9.66 -8.25
CA VAL A 175 10.71 -9.66 -8.53
C VAL A 175 9.88 -9.95 -7.26
N PRO A 176 8.60 -9.53 -7.19
CA PRO A 176 7.70 -9.90 -6.09
C PRO A 176 7.55 -11.42 -5.91
N LEU A 177 7.23 -11.88 -4.70
CA LEU A 177 7.12 -13.31 -4.37
C LEU A 177 6.26 -14.12 -5.36
N ASP A 178 5.10 -13.61 -5.77
CA ASP A 178 4.23 -14.33 -6.69
C ASP A 178 4.79 -14.41 -8.11
N HIS A 179 5.56 -13.43 -8.55
CA HIS A 179 6.33 -13.52 -9.80
C HIS A 179 7.47 -14.54 -9.66
N ALA A 180 8.19 -14.54 -8.54
CA ALA A 180 9.26 -15.51 -8.32
C ALA A 180 8.73 -16.97 -8.24
N ARG A 181 7.55 -17.16 -7.63
CA ARG A 181 6.82 -18.44 -7.65
C ARG A 181 6.46 -18.87 -9.06
N GLN A 182 5.99 -17.96 -9.92
CA GLN A 182 5.70 -18.26 -11.33
C GLN A 182 6.95 -18.75 -12.07
N VAL A 183 8.10 -18.09 -11.88
CA VAL A 183 9.39 -18.53 -12.45
C VAL A 183 9.72 -19.95 -12.00
N VAL A 184 9.76 -20.21 -10.69
CA VAL A 184 10.07 -21.57 -10.15
C VAL A 184 9.07 -22.62 -10.63
N SER A 185 7.77 -22.30 -10.66
CA SER A 185 6.72 -23.22 -11.14
C SER A 185 6.79 -23.54 -12.64
N SER A 186 7.54 -22.75 -13.41
CA SER A 186 7.73 -22.98 -14.85
C SER A 186 8.75 -24.08 -15.14
N MET A 187 9.59 -24.45 -14.16
CA MET A 187 10.63 -25.49 -14.26
C MET A 187 10.50 -26.52 -13.12
N PRO A 188 9.37 -27.24 -13.01
CA PRO A 188 9.06 -28.08 -11.84
C PRO A 188 9.99 -29.29 -11.65
N GLY A 189 10.78 -29.66 -12.67
CA GLY A 189 11.80 -30.71 -12.61
C GLY A 189 13.22 -30.21 -12.36
N SER A 190 13.39 -28.93 -12.01
CA SER A 190 14.68 -28.28 -11.79
C SER A 190 14.86 -27.87 -10.32
N VAL A 191 16.11 -27.78 -9.87
CA VAL A 191 16.47 -27.19 -8.57
C VAL A 191 16.85 -25.73 -8.81
N VAL A 192 16.31 -24.80 -8.01
CA VAL A 192 16.54 -23.36 -8.20
C VAL A 192 17.32 -22.75 -7.04
N VAL A 193 18.42 -22.09 -7.36
CA VAL A 193 19.25 -21.31 -6.42
C VAL A 193 19.03 -19.84 -6.75
N VAL A 194 18.51 -19.07 -5.80
CA VAL A 194 18.17 -17.65 -5.97
C VAL A 194 19.10 -16.82 -5.08
N ALA A 195 19.81 -15.85 -5.65
CA ALA A 195 20.36 -14.74 -4.86
C ALA A 195 19.45 -13.51 -5.00
N THR A 196 19.13 -12.86 -3.88
CA THR A 196 18.18 -11.75 -3.86
C THR A 196 18.52 -10.71 -2.79
N ARG A 197 18.04 -9.48 -2.98
CA ARG A 197 18.02 -8.44 -1.94
C ARG A 197 16.77 -8.54 -1.04
N ARG A 198 15.76 -9.32 -1.46
CA ARG A 198 14.45 -9.40 -0.78
C ARG A 198 14.40 -10.54 0.24
N GLU A 199 13.86 -10.28 1.41
CA GLU A 199 13.70 -11.30 2.47
C GLU A 199 12.43 -12.14 2.29
N ASP A 200 11.40 -11.62 1.61
CA ASP A 200 10.10 -12.28 1.41
C ASP A 200 10.14 -13.53 0.52
N LEU A 201 11.21 -13.69 -0.27
CA LEU A 201 11.41 -14.84 -1.15
C LEU A 201 11.77 -16.14 -0.41
N TRP A 202 11.86 -16.13 0.93
CA TRP A 202 12.08 -17.33 1.75
C TRP A 202 11.11 -18.48 1.46
N ARG A 203 9.89 -18.18 0.97
CA ARG A 203 8.88 -19.19 0.62
C ARG A 203 9.19 -20.00 -0.64
N LEU A 204 10.26 -19.71 -1.38
CA LEU A 204 10.68 -20.45 -2.58
C LEU A 204 11.53 -21.69 -2.26
N GLY A 205 12.13 -21.77 -1.07
CA GLY A 205 13.12 -22.79 -0.73
C GLY A 205 13.68 -22.66 0.68
N ARG A 206 14.87 -23.22 0.92
CA ARG A 206 15.60 -23.04 2.19
C ARG A 206 16.39 -21.74 2.10
N GLN A 207 16.14 -20.81 3.02
CA GLN A 207 16.80 -19.51 3.05
C GLN A 207 18.08 -19.51 3.88
N ARG A 208 19.07 -18.73 3.45
CA ARG A 208 20.21 -18.26 4.25
C ARG A 208 20.32 -16.75 4.06
N VAL A 209 20.29 -16.01 5.16
CA VAL A 209 20.54 -14.56 5.16
C VAL A 209 22.03 -14.35 5.40
N LEU A 210 22.72 -13.64 4.50
CA LEU A 210 24.13 -13.32 4.66
C LEU A 210 24.29 -12.06 5.52
N ALA A 211 24.87 -12.22 6.70
CA ALA A 211 25.30 -11.12 7.58
C ALA A 211 26.56 -10.41 7.02
N GLY A 212 27.01 -9.32 7.65
CA GLY A 212 28.33 -8.73 7.40
C GLY A 212 29.48 -9.71 7.61
N LEU A 213 30.66 -9.38 7.08
CA LEU A 213 31.89 -10.13 7.32
C LEU A 213 32.55 -9.71 8.65
N PRO A 214 33.33 -10.59 9.31
CA PRO A 214 34.18 -10.22 10.44
C PRO A 214 35.17 -9.09 10.09
N LEU A 215 35.56 -8.30 11.08
CA LEU A 215 36.46 -7.15 10.90
C LEU A 215 37.79 -7.55 10.24
N ASP A 216 38.42 -8.66 10.67
CA ASP A 216 39.67 -9.18 10.11
C ASP A 216 39.57 -9.50 8.60
N ASP A 217 38.45 -10.10 8.18
CA ASP A 217 38.19 -10.40 6.77
C ASP A 217 37.97 -9.13 5.95
N VAL A 218 37.32 -8.11 6.52
CA VAL A 218 37.09 -6.81 5.87
C VAL A 218 38.41 -6.01 5.77
N LEU A 219 39.23 -5.98 6.82
CA LEU A 219 40.56 -5.38 6.81
C LEU A 219 41.45 -5.99 5.72
N ALA A 220 41.42 -7.32 5.58
CA ALA A 220 42.14 -8.02 4.51
C ALA A 220 41.64 -7.63 3.11
N ILE A 221 40.33 -7.56 2.90
CA ILE A 221 39.73 -7.15 1.61
C ILE A 221 40.09 -5.69 1.26
N VAL A 222 40.02 -4.77 2.22
CA VAL A 222 40.38 -3.36 2.00
C VAL A 222 41.88 -3.22 1.71
N GLY A 223 42.74 -3.96 2.42
CA GLY A 223 44.19 -3.92 2.17
C GLY A 223 44.62 -4.53 0.84
N GLU A 224 43.92 -5.57 0.36
CA GLU A 224 44.13 -6.14 -0.97
C GLU A 224 43.75 -5.13 -2.08
N GLU A 225 42.64 -4.41 -1.95
CA GLU A 225 42.18 -3.41 -2.93
C GLU A 225 43.05 -2.15 -2.95
N LEU A 226 43.45 -1.63 -1.79
CA LEU A 226 44.31 -0.44 -1.67
C LEU A 226 45.80 -0.74 -1.94
N GLY A 227 46.18 -2.01 -2.10
CA GLY A 227 47.56 -2.42 -2.38
C GLY A 227 48.54 -2.23 -1.20
N GLY A 228 48.02 -2.10 0.02
CA GLY A 228 48.80 -1.84 1.23
C GLY A 228 47.96 -1.95 2.51
N PRO A 229 48.57 -1.99 3.71
CA PRO A 229 47.83 -2.09 4.97
C PRO A 229 46.95 -0.84 5.19
N PRO A 230 45.64 -1.00 5.40
CA PRO A 230 44.75 0.13 5.62
C PRO A 230 44.87 0.68 7.05
N ASP A 231 44.34 1.89 7.28
CA ASP A 231 44.13 2.38 8.63
C ASP A 231 43.05 1.54 9.32
N ALA A 232 43.46 0.73 10.29
CA ALA A 232 42.57 -0.18 11.00
C ALA A 232 41.47 0.57 11.76
N SER A 233 41.75 1.77 12.29
CA SER A 233 40.79 2.53 13.09
C SER A 233 39.69 3.15 12.23
N THR A 234 40.05 3.72 11.07
CA THR A 234 39.09 4.20 10.07
C THR A 234 38.23 3.05 9.52
N VAL A 235 38.83 1.89 9.24
CA VAL A 235 38.09 0.73 8.71
C VAL A 235 37.18 0.08 9.77
N GLU A 236 37.57 0.07 11.06
CA GLU A 236 36.71 -0.39 12.16
C GLU A 236 35.48 0.51 12.35
N SER A 237 35.67 1.83 12.19
CA SER A 237 34.56 2.80 12.17
C SER A 237 33.59 2.53 11.02
N ASP A 238 34.10 2.40 9.78
CA ASP A 238 33.26 2.03 8.62
C ASP A 238 32.59 0.67 8.77
N TRP A 239 33.29 -0.31 9.33
CA TRP A 239 32.77 -1.65 9.58
C TRP A 239 31.59 -1.60 10.54
N THR A 240 31.67 -0.77 11.58
CA THR A 240 30.58 -0.54 12.54
C THR A 240 29.38 0.12 11.86
N ASP A 241 29.60 1.24 11.15
CA ASP A 241 28.58 1.97 10.39
C ASP A 241 27.86 1.11 9.34
N CYS A 242 28.61 0.23 8.66
CA CYS A 242 28.12 -0.60 7.58
C CYS A 242 27.65 -1.99 8.05
N ALA A 243 27.63 -2.26 9.36
CA ALA A 243 27.35 -3.57 9.96
C ALA A 243 28.15 -4.72 9.29
N GLY A 244 29.42 -4.47 9.00
CA GLY A 244 30.34 -5.39 8.33
C GLY A 244 30.08 -5.66 6.85
N ASN A 245 29.28 -4.85 6.15
CA ASN A 245 29.03 -5.02 4.71
C ASN A 245 30.29 -4.68 3.87
N PRO A 246 30.99 -5.69 3.29
CA PRO A 246 32.27 -5.44 2.62
C PRO A 246 32.14 -4.50 1.42
N GLY A 247 31.04 -4.56 0.67
CA GLY A 247 30.85 -3.71 -0.51
C GLY A 247 30.58 -2.24 -0.21
N SER A 248 30.17 -1.88 1.02
CA SER A 248 30.06 -0.48 1.46
C SER A 248 31.33 -0.02 2.15
N VAL A 249 31.93 -0.81 3.05
CA VAL A 249 33.22 -0.47 3.68
C VAL A 249 34.31 -0.22 2.63
N LEU A 250 34.39 -1.09 1.60
CA LEU A 250 35.35 -0.93 0.50
C LEU A 250 35.13 0.36 -0.30
N ALA A 251 33.87 0.73 -0.55
CA ALA A 251 33.55 1.96 -1.27
C ALA A 251 33.98 3.21 -0.47
N ARG A 252 33.73 3.23 0.84
CA ARG A 252 34.15 4.31 1.74
C ARG A 252 35.66 4.43 1.84
N ALA A 253 36.37 3.30 1.98
CA ALA A 253 37.83 3.26 2.02
C ALA A 253 38.47 3.84 0.73
N VAL A 254 38.01 3.39 -0.45
CA VAL A 254 38.50 3.89 -1.75
C VAL A 254 38.20 5.38 -1.95
N LEU A 255 37.03 5.88 -1.51
CA LEU A 255 36.72 7.31 -1.57
C LEU A 255 37.67 8.17 -0.74
N ARG A 256 38.04 7.73 0.48
CA ARG A 256 39.05 8.42 1.30
C ARG A 256 40.43 8.38 0.65
N ASP A 257 40.86 7.24 0.13
CA ASP A 257 42.17 7.10 -0.52
C ASP A 257 42.32 8.04 -1.73
N ILE A 258 41.28 8.12 -2.57
CA ILE A 258 41.21 9.07 -3.68
C ILE A 258 41.26 10.52 -3.17
N ALA A 259 40.51 10.88 -2.12
CA ALA A 259 40.51 12.24 -1.57
C ALA A 259 41.86 12.63 -0.94
N ARG A 260 42.54 11.69 -0.25
CA ARG A 260 43.90 11.86 0.28
C ARG A 260 44.89 12.08 -0.85
N THR A 261 44.83 11.28 -1.91
CA THR A 261 45.70 11.41 -3.12
C THR A 261 45.48 12.72 -3.87
N LEU A 262 44.28 13.31 -3.81
CA LEU A 262 43.96 14.61 -4.40
C LEU A 262 44.43 15.82 -3.57
N GLY A 263 44.94 15.62 -2.35
CA GLY A 263 45.67 16.64 -1.59
C GLY A 263 44.82 17.72 -0.90
N VAL A 264 43.54 17.44 -0.56
CA VAL A 264 42.62 18.41 0.08
C VAL A 264 42.08 17.91 1.43
N VAL A 265 42.88 17.15 2.17
CA VAL A 265 42.63 16.85 3.59
C VAL A 265 43.68 17.61 4.40
N PRO A 266 43.32 18.62 5.22
CA PRO A 266 44.30 19.34 6.04
C PRO A 266 44.98 18.40 7.04
N GLU A 267 46.29 18.53 7.21
CA GLU A 267 47.11 17.65 8.06
C GLU A 267 46.72 17.67 9.55
N GLU A 268 45.99 18.71 9.97
CA GLU A 268 45.48 18.92 11.33
C GLU A 268 44.08 18.30 11.55
N ALA A 269 43.49 17.67 10.53
CA ALA A 269 42.07 17.32 10.48
C ALA A 269 41.75 15.88 10.91
N ALA A 270 42.35 15.41 12.02
CA ALA A 270 42.11 14.07 12.58
C ALA A 270 40.65 13.79 13.02
N GLU A 271 39.80 14.82 13.05
CA GLU A 271 38.36 14.71 13.34
C GLU A 271 37.47 14.83 12.07
N VAL A 272 38.06 14.91 10.86
CA VAL A 272 37.36 15.24 9.60
C VAL A 272 37.38 14.06 8.60
N GLU A 273 36.80 12.92 9.02
CA GLU A 273 36.67 11.72 8.17
C GLU A 273 35.22 11.38 7.77
N SER A 274 34.29 12.33 7.90
CA SER A 274 32.87 12.09 7.55
C SER A 274 32.64 12.06 6.03
N LEU A 275 31.84 11.10 5.56
CA LEU A 275 31.49 10.97 4.13
C LEU A 275 30.98 12.27 3.48
N PRO A 276 30.16 13.11 4.15
CA PRO A 276 29.70 14.37 3.57
C PRO A 276 30.80 15.39 3.24
N GLN A 277 32.00 15.25 3.81
CA GLN A 277 33.17 16.09 3.50
C GLN A 277 34.04 15.47 2.40
N VAL A 278 34.17 14.14 2.38
CA VAL A 278 34.98 13.39 1.40
C VAL A 278 34.35 13.38 0.02
N VAL A 279 33.03 13.11 -0.08
CA VAL A 279 32.35 12.93 -1.36
C VAL A 279 32.41 14.18 -2.26
N PRO A 280 32.19 15.42 -1.77
CA PRO A 280 32.35 16.62 -2.59
C PRO A 280 33.74 16.77 -3.21
N ILE A 281 34.83 16.45 -2.50
CA ILE A 281 36.20 16.52 -3.01
C ILE A 281 36.38 15.56 -4.21
N VAL A 282 35.90 14.32 -4.07
CA VAL A 282 35.99 13.32 -5.14
C VAL A 282 35.09 13.70 -6.33
N VAL A 283 33.88 14.21 -6.07
CA VAL A 283 32.98 14.73 -7.10
C VAL A 283 33.62 15.92 -7.82
N ASP A 284 34.31 16.82 -7.13
CA ASP A 284 34.89 17.99 -7.77
C ASP A 284 36.07 17.67 -8.69
N SER A 285 36.80 16.59 -8.41
CA SER A 285 37.85 16.04 -9.29
C SER A 285 37.35 15.48 -10.64
N LEU A 286 36.03 15.38 -10.84
CA LEU A 286 35.44 14.83 -12.06
C LEU A 286 35.49 15.81 -13.24
N SER A 287 35.63 15.25 -14.45
CA SER A 287 35.39 15.96 -15.70
C SER A 287 33.95 16.49 -15.77
N LEU A 288 33.70 17.54 -16.57
CA LEU A 288 32.34 18.06 -16.78
C LEU A 288 31.38 16.97 -17.30
N ASP A 289 31.86 16.11 -18.19
CA ASP A 289 31.10 14.97 -18.72
C ASP A 289 30.78 13.93 -17.63
N ALA A 290 31.75 13.58 -16.77
CA ALA A 290 31.50 12.66 -15.66
C ALA A 290 30.56 13.27 -14.61
N LYS A 291 30.62 14.59 -14.36
CA LYS A 291 29.61 15.31 -13.57
C LYS A 291 28.22 15.26 -14.25
N ALA A 292 28.13 15.31 -15.57
CA ALA A 292 26.87 15.19 -16.30
C ALA A 292 26.27 13.77 -16.21
N VAL A 293 27.10 12.72 -16.36
CA VAL A 293 26.69 11.32 -16.15
C VAL A 293 26.22 11.11 -14.70
N LEU A 294 26.96 11.60 -13.71
CA LEU A 294 26.60 11.46 -12.30
C LEU A 294 25.27 12.17 -11.96
N ARG A 295 25.03 13.37 -12.51
CA ARG A 295 23.71 14.05 -12.40
C ARG A 295 22.56 13.19 -12.92
N ALA A 296 22.72 12.59 -14.10
CA ALA A 296 21.68 11.74 -14.68
C ALA A 296 21.37 10.52 -13.80
N LEU A 297 22.41 9.85 -13.28
CA LEU A 297 22.24 8.70 -12.37
C LEU A 297 21.55 9.07 -11.05
N VAL A 298 21.85 10.25 -10.47
CA VAL A 298 21.25 10.70 -9.20
C VAL A 298 19.80 11.19 -9.38
N ALA A 299 19.48 11.85 -10.50
CA ALA A 299 18.24 12.61 -10.67
C ALA A 299 16.94 11.79 -10.61
N LEU A 300 16.98 10.48 -10.88
CA LEU A 300 15.81 9.58 -10.78
C LEU A 300 15.88 8.63 -9.56
N GLY A 301 16.86 8.82 -8.68
CA GLY A 301 17.12 7.97 -7.51
C GLY A 301 17.71 6.61 -7.87
N ASP A 302 17.52 5.61 -7.00
CA ASP A 302 18.03 4.24 -7.21
C ASP A 302 17.30 3.56 -8.39
N VAL A 303 17.90 3.63 -9.57
CA VAL A 303 17.49 2.98 -10.83
C VAL A 303 18.74 2.61 -11.64
N GLU A 304 18.71 1.46 -12.30
CA GLU A 304 19.78 0.97 -13.18
C GLU A 304 19.62 1.49 -14.62
N TRP A 305 20.60 2.24 -15.10
CA TRP A 305 20.65 2.83 -16.45
C TRP A 305 21.48 1.98 -17.41
N GLY A 306 20.97 1.66 -18.60
CA GLY A 306 21.81 1.06 -19.66
C GLY A 306 22.77 2.09 -20.26
N GLY A 307 23.97 1.63 -20.66
CA GLY A 307 25.04 2.51 -21.18
C GLY A 307 24.61 3.42 -22.33
N ASP A 308 23.86 2.90 -23.30
CA ASP A 308 23.38 3.66 -24.47
C ASP A 308 22.45 4.83 -24.10
N LEU A 309 21.49 4.61 -23.19
CA LEU A 309 20.57 5.64 -22.72
C LEU A 309 21.35 6.69 -21.89
N LEU A 310 22.21 6.24 -20.99
CA LEU A 310 23.01 7.11 -20.14
C LEU A 310 23.93 8.03 -20.95
N ALA A 311 24.58 7.49 -21.99
CA ALA A 311 25.40 8.26 -22.93
C ALA A 311 24.57 9.32 -23.69
N ALA A 312 23.38 8.94 -24.17
CA ALA A 312 22.49 9.85 -24.89
C ALA A 312 22.00 11.02 -24.02
N VAL A 313 21.47 10.75 -22.82
CA VAL A 313 20.91 11.81 -21.96
C VAL A 313 21.97 12.71 -21.33
N SER A 314 23.17 12.17 -21.05
CA SER A 314 24.29 12.96 -20.51
C SER A 314 25.03 13.77 -21.57
N GLY A 315 24.88 13.42 -22.85
CA GLY A 315 25.62 14.02 -23.97
C GLY A 315 27.07 13.56 -24.08
N SER A 316 27.48 12.49 -23.39
CA SER A 316 28.85 11.98 -23.40
C SER A 316 28.98 10.69 -24.24
N PRO A 317 29.64 10.74 -25.42
CA PRO A 317 29.71 9.59 -26.32
C PRO A 317 30.70 8.50 -25.84
N GLY A 318 30.13 7.33 -25.52
CA GLY A 318 30.83 6.11 -25.16
C GLY A 318 31.21 6.06 -23.67
N GLY A 319 30.75 5.02 -22.96
CA GLY A 319 30.65 4.89 -21.49
C GLY A 319 31.92 5.09 -20.64
N ARG A 320 33.05 5.53 -21.19
CA ARG A 320 34.30 5.87 -20.48
C ARG A 320 34.10 6.81 -19.28
N GLN A 321 33.14 7.73 -19.32
CA GLN A 321 32.86 8.60 -18.17
C GLN A 321 32.08 7.85 -17.06
N ALA A 322 31.20 6.92 -17.42
CA ALA A 322 30.54 6.05 -16.45
C ALA A 322 31.56 5.07 -15.83
N GLU A 323 32.49 4.52 -16.62
CA GLU A 323 33.65 3.77 -16.11
C GLU A 323 34.53 4.58 -15.17
N ALA A 324 34.75 5.88 -15.44
CA ALA A 324 35.49 6.75 -14.52
C ALA A 324 34.78 6.94 -13.17
N LEU A 325 33.43 6.93 -13.15
CA LEU A 325 32.65 6.92 -11.90
C LEU A 325 32.76 5.57 -11.19
N VAL A 326 32.74 4.45 -11.92
CA VAL A 326 32.89 3.09 -11.37
C VAL A 326 34.27 2.89 -10.75
N ALA A 327 35.33 3.33 -11.44
CA ALA A 327 36.70 3.30 -10.93
C ALA A 327 36.88 4.15 -9.65
N LYS A 328 36.17 5.28 -9.54
CA LYS A 328 36.13 6.12 -8.34
C LYS A 328 35.11 5.63 -7.27
N ARG A 329 34.47 4.47 -7.47
CA ARG A 329 33.37 3.91 -6.64
C ARG A 329 32.16 4.86 -6.44
N LEU A 330 32.04 5.89 -7.29
CA LEU A 330 30.91 6.83 -7.33
C LEU A 330 29.65 6.21 -7.98
N ALA A 331 29.86 5.22 -8.84
CA ALA A 331 28.82 4.38 -9.41
C ALA A 331 29.21 2.91 -9.28
N ARG A 332 28.25 2.01 -9.46
CA ARG A 332 28.45 0.58 -9.68
C ARG A 332 28.02 0.21 -11.08
N ARG A 333 28.69 -0.80 -11.64
CA ARG A 333 28.38 -1.40 -12.93
C ARG A 333 28.02 -2.87 -12.70
N ASP A 334 26.79 -3.23 -13.04
CA ASP A 334 26.28 -4.60 -13.06
C ASP A 334 25.98 -4.94 -14.54
N ASP A 335 26.71 -5.90 -15.11
CA ASP A 335 26.78 -6.21 -16.56
C ASP A 335 27.05 -4.98 -17.45
N ASP A 336 26.06 -4.41 -18.15
CA ASP A 336 26.16 -3.13 -18.91
C ASP A 336 25.25 -2.02 -18.35
N ARG A 337 24.88 -2.14 -17.07
CA ARG A 337 24.03 -1.18 -16.37
C ARG A 337 24.79 -0.44 -15.28
N TYR A 338 24.44 0.83 -15.10
CA TYR A 338 25.07 1.75 -14.16
C TYR A 338 24.05 2.26 -13.15
N HIS A 339 24.42 2.29 -11.87
CA HIS A 339 23.62 2.89 -10.79
C HIS A 339 24.53 3.61 -9.78
N VAL A 340 23.99 4.57 -9.04
CA VAL A 340 24.71 5.27 -7.95
C VAL A 340 24.72 4.42 -6.69
N THR A 341 25.82 4.47 -5.93
CA THR A 341 25.89 3.80 -4.62
C THR A 341 25.06 4.56 -3.58
N ALA A 342 24.31 3.83 -2.74
CA ALA A 342 23.40 4.43 -1.75
C ALA A 342 24.13 5.39 -0.77
N ASP A 343 25.39 5.10 -0.45
CA ASP A 343 26.28 5.93 0.39
C ASP A 343 26.55 7.34 -0.21
N ILE A 344 26.24 7.58 -1.50
CA ILE A 344 26.53 8.80 -2.26
C ILE A 344 25.28 9.58 -2.64
N ALA A 345 24.11 8.93 -2.69
CA ALA A 345 22.85 9.58 -3.05
C ALA A 345 22.39 10.66 -2.05
N GLY A 346 22.87 10.61 -0.80
CA GLY A 346 22.54 11.58 0.26
C GLY A 346 23.41 12.85 0.28
N PRO A 347 24.75 12.77 0.29
CA PRO A 347 25.60 13.95 0.53
C PRO A 347 25.77 14.92 -0.65
N VAL A 348 25.18 14.63 -1.80
CA VAL A 348 25.56 15.24 -3.08
C VAL A 348 24.43 16.14 -3.61
N PRO A 349 24.51 17.47 -3.46
CA PRO A 349 23.54 18.42 -4.02
C PRO A 349 23.77 18.63 -5.53
N LEU A 350 23.68 17.55 -6.31
CA LEU A 350 23.74 17.61 -7.76
C LEU A 350 22.37 18.02 -8.32
N THR A 351 22.14 19.33 -8.34
CA THR A 351 21.02 19.97 -9.04
C THR A 351 21.13 19.74 -10.56
N GLY A 352 20.59 18.62 -11.02
CA GLY A 352 20.09 18.48 -12.39
C GLY A 352 18.60 18.85 -12.40
N GLU A 353 18.14 19.56 -13.42
CA GLU A 353 16.70 19.77 -13.65
C GLU A 353 16.10 18.47 -14.20
N PRO A 354 15.27 17.71 -13.44
CA PRO A 354 14.87 16.39 -13.91
C PRO A 354 13.86 16.47 -15.07
N ALA A 355 13.19 17.62 -15.25
CA ALA A 355 12.35 17.91 -16.41
C ALA A 355 13.14 17.80 -17.74
N VAL A 356 14.33 18.42 -17.81
CA VAL A 356 15.22 18.34 -18.98
C VAL A 356 15.72 16.91 -19.20
N LEU A 357 15.88 16.13 -18.13
CA LEU A 357 16.23 14.72 -18.23
C LEU A 357 15.08 13.88 -18.81
N VAL A 358 13.84 14.11 -18.39
CA VAL A 358 12.65 13.45 -18.96
C VAL A 358 12.46 13.78 -20.44
N GLU A 359 12.68 15.03 -20.85
CA GLU A 359 12.65 15.43 -22.25
C GLU A 359 13.67 14.63 -23.09
N ARG A 360 14.93 14.53 -22.62
CA ARG A 360 15.97 13.73 -23.29
C ARG A 360 15.69 12.23 -23.31
N ILE A 361 15.10 11.68 -22.25
CA ILE A 361 14.63 10.29 -22.22
C ILE A 361 13.54 10.10 -23.28
N THR A 362 12.61 11.04 -23.41
CA THR A 362 11.51 10.98 -24.38
C THR A 362 12.00 11.02 -25.82
N ASP A 363 12.93 11.93 -26.14
CA ASP A 363 13.57 12.00 -27.45
C ASP A 363 14.36 10.71 -27.78
N TRP A 364 15.12 10.19 -26.81
CA TRP A 364 15.81 8.91 -26.99
C TRP A 364 14.84 7.76 -27.24
N VAL A 365 13.76 7.64 -26.45
CA VAL A 365 12.75 6.58 -26.61
C VAL A 365 12.08 6.64 -27.99
N ALA A 366 11.85 7.83 -28.54
CA ALA A 366 11.25 8.01 -29.85
C ALA A 366 12.13 7.48 -31.01
N HIS A 367 13.45 7.48 -30.84
CA HIS A 367 14.43 7.11 -31.88
C HIS A 367 15.18 5.80 -31.63
N ALA A 368 15.18 5.29 -30.40
CA ALA A 368 15.88 4.06 -30.01
C ALA A 368 15.27 2.79 -30.61
N ARG A 369 16.06 1.71 -30.64
CA ARG A 369 15.57 0.39 -31.03
C ARG A 369 14.53 -0.11 -30.01
N PRO A 370 13.43 -0.75 -30.42
CA PRO A 370 12.40 -1.27 -29.52
C PRO A 370 12.91 -2.12 -28.35
N ASP A 371 13.95 -2.92 -28.57
CA ASP A 371 14.55 -3.79 -27.56
C ASP A 371 15.46 -3.00 -26.58
N ALA A 372 16.10 -1.94 -27.05
CA ALA A 372 16.88 -1.03 -26.18
C ALA A 372 15.95 -0.26 -25.23
N VAL A 373 14.79 0.19 -25.72
CA VAL A 373 13.75 0.82 -24.87
C VAL A 373 13.23 -0.18 -23.83
N ALA A 374 12.97 -1.43 -24.22
CA ALA A 374 12.57 -2.49 -23.28
C ALA A 374 13.63 -2.74 -22.20
N GLY A 375 14.91 -2.82 -22.58
CA GLY A 375 16.02 -2.90 -21.63
C GLY A 375 16.08 -1.74 -20.65
N ASN A 376 15.58 -0.56 -21.00
CA ASN A 376 15.59 0.65 -20.16
C ASN A 376 14.22 0.98 -19.53
N VAL A 377 13.26 0.05 -19.52
CA VAL A 377 11.90 0.31 -18.98
C VAL A 377 11.89 0.82 -17.54
N ALA A 378 12.83 0.40 -16.68
CA ALA A 378 12.90 0.88 -15.30
C ALA A 378 13.14 2.40 -15.22
N VAL A 379 14.01 2.93 -16.09
CA VAL A 379 14.29 4.38 -16.20
C VAL A 379 13.06 5.11 -16.76
N VAL A 380 12.44 4.56 -17.82
CA VAL A 380 11.23 5.11 -18.43
C VAL A 380 10.07 5.17 -17.42
N ALA A 381 9.83 4.10 -16.67
CA ALA A 381 8.77 4.03 -15.67
C ALA A 381 9.01 4.97 -14.49
N ARG A 382 10.27 5.15 -14.04
CA ARG A 382 10.61 6.12 -12.99
C ARG A 382 10.45 7.56 -13.48
N ALA A 383 10.87 7.86 -14.72
CA ALA A 383 10.65 9.16 -15.35
C ALA A 383 9.15 9.49 -15.46
N LEU A 384 8.33 8.54 -15.92
CA LEU A 384 6.86 8.66 -15.96
C LEU A 384 6.26 8.93 -14.57
N ALA A 385 6.66 8.15 -13.56
CA ALA A 385 6.18 8.33 -12.18
C ALA A 385 6.55 9.71 -11.62
N TRP A 386 7.81 10.14 -11.80
CA TRP A 386 8.25 11.47 -11.38
C TRP A 386 7.48 12.60 -12.06
N SER A 387 7.26 12.51 -13.38
CA SER A 387 6.46 13.51 -14.11
C SER A 387 5.01 13.58 -13.63
N LEU A 388 4.41 12.45 -13.22
CA LEU A 388 3.06 12.42 -12.62
C LEU A 388 3.03 13.07 -11.23
N ASP A 389 4.02 12.77 -10.38
CA ASP A 389 4.12 13.34 -9.02
C ASP A 389 4.30 14.88 -9.07
N GLU A 390 5.09 15.38 -10.03
CA GLU A 390 5.28 16.81 -10.31
C GLU A 390 4.17 17.43 -11.19
N LYS A 391 3.09 16.70 -11.48
CA LYS A 391 1.92 17.13 -12.28
C LYS A 391 2.26 17.59 -13.72
N ARG A 392 3.38 17.13 -14.27
CA ARG A 392 3.83 17.36 -15.66
C ARG A 392 3.17 16.35 -16.60
N ASN A 393 1.83 16.42 -16.66
CA ASN A 393 1.00 15.41 -17.30
C ASN A 393 1.28 15.26 -18.81
N ASP A 394 1.57 16.37 -19.51
CA ASP A 394 1.88 16.36 -20.94
C ASP A 394 3.21 15.64 -21.25
N ASP A 395 4.26 15.90 -20.46
CA ASP A 395 5.55 15.22 -20.58
C ASP A 395 5.40 13.72 -20.29
N ALA A 396 4.64 13.37 -19.25
CA ALA A 396 4.32 11.98 -18.92
C ALA A 396 3.56 11.29 -20.06
N LEU A 397 2.59 11.99 -20.68
CA LEU A 397 1.81 11.45 -21.78
C LEU A 397 2.65 11.28 -23.06
N ALA A 398 3.53 12.24 -23.37
CA ALA A 398 4.46 12.16 -24.50
C ALA A 398 5.42 10.96 -24.36
N LEU A 399 6.04 10.80 -23.18
CA LEU A 399 6.90 9.66 -22.88
C LEU A 399 6.12 8.33 -22.93
N ALA A 400 4.90 8.29 -22.39
CA ALA A 400 4.07 7.09 -22.39
C ALA A 400 3.68 6.66 -23.81
N ARG A 401 3.32 7.59 -24.70
CA ARG A 401 3.02 7.30 -26.12
C ARG A 401 4.23 6.69 -26.83
N ALA A 402 5.40 7.34 -26.72
CA ALA A 402 6.64 6.89 -27.37
C ALA A 402 7.08 5.50 -26.86
N ALA A 403 7.09 5.32 -25.53
CA ALA A 403 7.48 4.07 -24.90
C ALA A 403 6.49 2.92 -25.21
N SER A 404 5.18 3.19 -25.19
CA SER A 404 4.16 2.17 -25.50
C SER A 404 4.31 1.64 -26.92
N LEU A 405 4.58 2.51 -27.90
CA LEU A 405 4.79 2.11 -29.28
C LEU A 405 6.07 1.25 -29.45
N ALA A 406 7.15 1.60 -28.76
CA ALA A 406 8.38 0.80 -28.75
C ALA A 406 8.16 -0.57 -28.11
N LEU A 407 7.56 -0.62 -26.92
CA LEU A 407 7.33 -1.86 -26.17
C LEU A 407 6.32 -2.82 -26.85
N ALA A 408 5.31 -2.29 -27.54
CA ALA A 408 4.42 -3.08 -28.39
C ALA A 408 5.15 -3.66 -29.63
N ARG A 409 6.19 -2.99 -30.14
CA ARG A 409 7.02 -3.51 -31.23
C ARG A 409 8.01 -4.58 -30.76
N SER A 410 8.58 -4.47 -29.56
CA SER A 410 9.47 -5.49 -28.97
C SER A 410 8.75 -6.57 -28.14
N TRP A 411 7.40 -6.56 -28.12
CA TRP A 411 6.56 -7.58 -27.45
C TRP A 411 6.81 -7.75 -25.93
N HIS A 412 7.37 -6.75 -25.25
CA HIS A 412 7.54 -6.81 -23.79
C HIS A 412 6.21 -6.47 -23.10
N TRP A 413 5.27 -7.41 -23.12
CA TRP A 413 3.89 -7.20 -22.65
C TRP A 413 3.78 -6.71 -21.20
N GLY A 414 4.63 -7.20 -20.29
CA GLY A 414 4.66 -6.73 -18.89
C GLY A 414 5.15 -5.29 -18.76
N ALA A 415 6.22 -4.93 -19.48
CA ALA A 415 6.72 -3.56 -19.57
C ALA A 415 5.68 -2.63 -20.22
N LEU A 416 5.03 -3.08 -21.28
CA LEU A 416 3.95 -2.35 -21.95
C LEU A 416 2.77 -2.11 -21.00
N ALA A 417 2.33 -3.12 -20.25
CA ALA A 417 1.24 -2.98 -19.27
C ALA A 417 1.58 -1.95 -18.18
N LEU A 418 2.83 -1.93 -17.69
CA LEU A 418 3.31 -0.93 -16.73
C LEU A 418 3.26 0.49 -17.32
N VAL A 419 3.83 0.69 -18.50
CA VAL A 419 3.85 2.00 -19.18
C VAL A 419 2.45 2.47 -19.54
N LEU A 420 1.57 1.59 -20.04
CA LEU A 420 0.17 1.91 -20.32
C LEU A 420 -0.61 2.26 -19.04
N THR A 421 -0.30 1.65 -17.90
CA THR A 421 -0.97 1.97 -16.63
C THR A 421 -0.58 3.37 -16.13
N LEU A 422 0.70 3.75 -16.21
CA LEU A 422 1.17 5.10 -15.91
C LEU A 422 0.66 6.12 -16.95
N GLY A 423 0.71 5.75 -18.23
CA GLY A 423 0.19 6.54 -19.35
C GLY A 423 -1.31 6.79 -19.26
N LEU A 424 -2.11 5.83 -18.77
CA LEU A 424 -3.54 6.01 -18.51
C LEU A 424 -3.79 7.07 -17.42
N ARG A 425 -2.97 7.10 -16.36
CA ARG A 425 -3.03 8.18 -15.35
C ARG A 425 -2.68 9.54 -15.97
N ALA A 426 -1.62 9.58 -16.79
CA ALA A 426 -1.21 10.80 -17.51
C ALA A 426 -2.31 11.29 -18.45
N ALA A 427 -2.94 10.40 -19.23
CA ALA A 427 -4.02 10.73 -20.16
C ALA A 427 -5.24 11.31 -19.43
N VAL A 428 -5.69 10.67 -18.35
CA VAL A 428 -6.80 11.16 -17.50
C VAL A 428 -6.46 12.53 -16.90
N SER A 429 -5.24 12.70 -16.39
CA SER A 429 -4.79 13.96 -15.75
C SER A 429 -4.49 15.09 -16.75
N ALA A 430 -4.22 14.78 -18.01
CA ALA A 430 -4.10 15.72 -19.12
C ALA A 430 -5.44 15.97 -19.85
N GLY A 431 -6.49 15.19 -19.56
CA GLY A 431 -7.78 15.27 -20.25
C GLY A 431 -7.79 14.70 -21.69
N SER A 432 -6.81 13.85 -22.05
CA SER A 432 -6.71 13.27 -23.40
C SER A 432 -7.57 12.02 -23.55
N VAL A 433 -8.82 12.20 -23.99
CA VAL A 433 -9.81 11.12 -24.15
C VAL A 433 -9.35 10.05 -25.15
N LEU A 434 -8.69 10.45 -26.25
CA LEU A 434 -8.18 9.52 -27.27
C LEU A 434 -7.12 8.56 -26.71
N ASP A 435 -6.15 9.08 -25.94
CA ASP A 435 -5.14 8.24 -25.28
C ASP A 435 -5.76 7.39 -24.17
N GLU A 436 -6.69 7.94 -23.39
CA GLU A 436 -7.41 7.20 -22.36
C GLU A 436 -8.15 5.99 -22.94
N LYS A 437 -8.87 6.17 -24.06
CA LYS A 437 -9.53 5.11 -24.82
C LYS A 437 -8.52 4.10 -25.39
N SER A 438 -7.46 4.58 -26.01
CA SER A 438 -6.41 3.75 -26.64
C SER A 438 -5.64 2.90 -25.63
N PHE A 439 -5.28 3.47 -24.48
CA PHE A 439 -4.60 2.78 -23.39
C PHE A 439 -5.52 1.79 -22.66
N ARG A 440 -6.80 2.13 -22.40
CA ARG A 440 -7.78 1.17 -21.86
C ARG A 440 -8.01 -0.02 -22.80
N TYR A 441 -8.23 0.22 -24.09
CA TYR A 441 -8.36 -0.85 -25.10
C TYR A 441 -7.12 -1.75 -25.11
N THR A 442 -5.93 -1.15 -25.18
CA THR A 442 -4.69 -1.91 -25.26
C THR A 442 -4.45 -2.73 -23.99
N LEU A 443 -4.68 -2.15 -22.80
CA LEU A 443 -4.63 -2.89 -21.53
C LEU A 443 -5.64 -4.05 -21.51
N ALA A 444 -6.86 -3.85 -22.01
CA ALA A 444 -7.86 -4.91 -22.07
C ALA A 444 -7.40 -6.09 -22.93
N LEU A 445 -6.78 -5.85 -24.08
CA LEU A 445 -6.20 -6.91 -24.91
C LEU A 445 -5.12 -7.72 -24.16
N LEU A 446 -4.27 -7.04 -23.38
CA LEU A 446 -3.28 -7.72 -22.53
C LEU A 446 -3.97 -8.57 -21.45
N ARG A 447 -5.01 -8.04 -20.79
CA ARG A 447 -5.81 -8.78 -19.81
C ARG A 447 -6.52 -10.00 -20.41
N LEU A 448 -6.99 -9.94 -21.66
CA LEU A 448 -7.51 -11.12 -22.36
C LEU A 448 -6.43 -12.16 -22.62
N HIS A 449 -5.23 -11.73 -23.02
CA HIS A 449 -4.10 -12.64 -23.21
C HIS A 449 -3.72 -13.37 -21.91
N ASP A 450 -3.79 -12.68 -20.78
CA ASP A 450 -3.52 -13.20 -19.43
C ASP A 450 -4.68 -14.02 -18.83
N ASP A 451 -5.74 -14.27 -19.60
CA ASP A 451 -6.98 -14.96 -19.15
C ASP A 451 -7.83 -14.17 -18.13
N GLN A 452 -7.50 -12.91 -17.88
CA GLN A 452 -8.17 -11.99 -16.96
C GLN A 452 -9.42 -11.36 -17.61
N VAL A 453 -10.32 -12.21 -18.12
CA VAL A 453 -11.52 -11.84 -18.90
C VAL A 453 -12.38 -10.76 -18.22
N ARG A 454 -12.49 -10.78 -16.89
CA ARG A 454 -13.24 -9.79 -16.10
C ARG A 454 -12.62 -8.39 -16.16
N GLN A 455 -11.31 -8.29 -15.90
CA GLN A 455 -10.58 -7.01 -15.94
C GLN A 455 -10.54 -6.43 -17.36
N ALA A 456 -10.47 -7.30 -18.38
CA ALA A 456 -10.63 -6.87 -19.76
C ALA A 456 -12.02 -6.29 -20.05
N ALA A 457 -13.09 -6.92 -19.55
CA ALA A 457 -14.45 -6.42 -19.72
C ALA A 457 -14.63 -5.05 -19.05
N GLU A 458 -14.14 -4.87 -17.82
CA GLU A 458 -14.17 -3.60 -17.08
C GLU A 458 -13.46 -2.47 -17.87
N LEU A 459 -12.26 -2.75 -18.39
CA LEU A 459 -11.49 -1.80 -19.21
C LEU A 459 -12.18 -1.47 -20.54
N LEU A 460 -12.82 -2.44 -21.20
CA LEU A 460 -13.54 -2.23 -22.46
C LEU A 460 -14.85 -1.46 -22.26
N ILE A 461 -15.58 -1.70 -21.16
CA ILE A 461 -16.76 -0.90 -20.78
C ILE A 461 -16.32 0.55 -20.55
N ALA A 462 -15.26 0.77 -19.76
CA ALA A 462 -14.73 2.11 -19.49
C ALA A 462 -14.09 2.79 -20.72
N ALA A 463 -13.68 2.04 -21.75
CA ALA A 463 -13.26 2.60 -23.04
C ALA A 463 -14.46 2.93 -23.94
N ALA A 464 -15.52 2.12 -23.90
CA ALA A 464 -16.74 2.28 -24.68
C ALA A 464 -17.62 3.44 -24.19
N SER A 465 -17.51 3.82 -22.91
CA SER A 465 -18.23 4.95 -22.30
C SER A 465 -17.59 6.32 -22.58
N LEU A 466 -16.43 6.37 -23.23
CA LEU A 466 -15.77 7.61 -23.63
C LEU A 466 -16.27 8.06 -25.00
N ASP A 467 -16.96 9.20 -25.05
CA ASP A 467 -17.28 9.88 -26.31
C ASP A 467 -16.00 10.51 -26.87
N ASP A 468 -15.63 10.13 -28.09
CA ASP A 468 -14.49 10.70 -28.81
C ASP A 468 -14.67 10.45 -30.32
N ASP A 469 -14.72 11.56 -31.06
CA ASP A 469 -14.90 11.63 -32.51
C ASP A 469 -13.58 11.47 -33.30
N GLY A 470 -12.43 11.36 -32.60
CA GLY A 470 -11.09 11.40 -33.21
C GLY A 470 -10.63 10.10 -33.88
N ASP A 471 -11.07 8.93 -33.42
CA ASP A 471 -10.70 7.62 -33.99
C ASP A 471 -11.89 6.64 -34.02
N GLU A 472 -12.68 6.71 -35.10
CA GLU A 472 -13.82 5.81 -35.34
C GLU A 472 -13.39 4.34 -35.44
N HIS A 473 -12.16 4.06 -35.89
CA HIS A 473 -11.64 2.69 -36.02
C HIS A 473 -11.39 2.06 -34.65
N LEU A 474 -10.75 2.80 -33.74
CA LEU A 474 -10.59 2.40 -32.34
C LEU A 474 -11.96 2.23 -31.66
N ALA A 475 -12.89 3.16 -31.85
CA ALA A 475 -14.24 3.05 -31.30
C ALA A 475 -14.99 1.80 -31.81
N ALA A 476 -14.84 1.45 -33.09
CA ALA A 476 -15.37 0.21 -33.65
C ALA A 476 -14.71 -1.03 -33.02
N ARG A 477 -13.37 -1.08 -32.90
CA ARG A 477 -12.68 -2.20 -32.25
C ARG A 477 -13.05 -2.38 -30.78
N VAL A 478 -13.16 -1.30 -30.01
CA VAL A 478 -13.59 -1.34 -28.60
C VAL A 478 -14.97 -2.02 -28.48
N ARG A 479 -15.93 -1.63 -29.32
CA ARG A 479 -17.28 -2.23 -29.34
C ARG A 479 -17.24 -3.71 -29.72
N GLU A 480 -16.47 -4.07 -30.75
CA GLU A 480 -16.39 -5.46 -31.22
C GLU A 480 -15.70 -6.39 -30.20
N VAL A 481 -14.55 -5.98 -29.65
CA VAL A 481 -13.86 -6.77 -28.61
C VAL A 481 -14.71 -6.86 -27.35
N ASN A 482 -15.39 -5.79 -26.92
CA ASN A 482 -16.32 -5.87 -25.79
C ASN A 482 -17.39 -6.94 -26.01
N ALA A 483 -18.03 -6.98 -27.19
CA ALA A 483 -19.01 -8.01 -27.53
C ALA A 483 -18.41 -9.44 -27.50
N GLU A 484 -17.20 -9.64 -28.02
CA GLU A 484 -16.49 -10.92 -27.93
C GLU A 484 -16.21 -11.33 -26.48
N VAL A 485 -15.77 -10.39 -25.64
CA VAL A 485 -15.44 -10.64 -24.23
C VAL A 485 -16.67 -11.01 -23.41
N GLN A 486 -17.80 -10.32 -23.59
CA GLN A 486 -19.07 -10.69 -22.95
C GLN A 486 -19.56 -12.08 -23.43
N HIS A 487 -19.29 -12.43 -24.69
CA HIS A 487 -19.59 -13.75 -25.24
C HIS A 487 -18.68 -14.87 -24.68
N ILE A 488 -17.40 -14.58 -24.44
CA ILE A 488 -16.47 -15.52 -23.77
C ILE A 488 -16.85 -15.68 -22.29
N ALA A 489 -17.18 -14.59 -21.61
CA ALA A 489 -17.59 -14.60 -20.20
C ALA A 489 -18.86 -15.45 -19.98
N SER A 490 -19.86 -15.33 -20.86
CA SER A 490 -21.09 -16.12 -20.81
C SER A 490 -20.94 -17.60 -21.23
N ARG A 491 -19.85 -17.97 -21.92
CA ARG A 491 -19.55 -19.35 -22.33
C ARG A 491 -18.65 -20.13 -21.38
N ARG A 492 -17.90 -19.49 -20.49
CA ARG A 492 -17.18 -20.22 -19.44
C ARG A 492 -18.24 -20.91 -18.56
N PRO A 493 -18.01 -22.16 -18.11
CA PRO A 493 -18.90 -22.79 -17.16
C PRO A 493 -18.88 -21.96 -15.88
N LEU A 494 -19.92 -21.14 -15.75
CA LEU A 494 -20.39 -20.55 -14.50
C LEU A 494 -20.19 -21.57 -13.38
N SER A 495 -19.65 -21.13 -12.25
CA SER A 495 -19.54 -22.03 -11.10
C SER A 495 -20.93 -22.57 -10.77
N ILE A 496 -21.02 -23.72 -10.10
CA ILE A 496 -22.33 -24.31 -9.76
C ILE A 496 -23.20 -23.30 -9.00
N VAL A 497 -22.59 -22.36 -8.28
CA VAL A 497 -23.22 -21.22 -7.62
C VAL A 497 -23.84 -20.24 -8.64
N ASP A 498 -23.08 -19.75 -9.61
CA ASP A 498 -23.54 -18.76 -10.60
C ASP A 498 -24.64 -19.33 -11.51
N ALA A 499 -24.52 -20.63 -11.87
CA ALA A 499 -25.56 -21.34 -12.62
C ALA A 499 -26.85 -21.57 -11.81
N LEU A 500 -26.75 -21.59 -10.47
CA LEU A 500 -27.91 -21.63 -9.57
C LEU A 500 -28.55 -20.24 -9.48
N VAL A 501 -27.74 -19.19 -9.32
CA VAL A 501 -28.19 -17.79 -9.24
C VAL A 501 -28.93 -17.39 -10.52
N GLY A 502 -28.40 -17.74 -11.71
CA GLY A 502 -29.07 -17.49 -12.99
C GLY A 502 -30.46 -18.13 -13.07
N ARG A 503 -30.59 -19.42 -12.73
CA ARG A 503 -31.91 -20.11 -12.74
C ARG A 503 -32.88 -19.59 -11.67
N VAL A 504 -32.37 -19.10 -10.54
CA VAL A 504 -33.21 -18.44 -9.51
C VAL A 504 -33.70 -17.07 -10.00
N ALA A 505 -32.90 -16.33 -10.76
CA ALA A 505 -33.34 -15.09 -11.41
C ALA A 505 -34.41 -15.35 -12.49
N ASP A 506 -34.20 -16.34 -13.36
CA ASP A 506 -35.17 -16.73 -14.39
C ASP A 506 -36.50 -17.22 -13.79
N ALA A 507 -36.45 -17.99 -12.69
CA ALA A 507 -37.65 -18.41 -11.95
C ALA A 507 -38.32 -17.25 -11.20
N GLY A 508 -37.54 -16.28 -10.70
CA GLY A 508 -38.04 -15.07 -10.05
C GLY A 508 -38.81 -14.16 -11.01
N GLY A 509 -38.39 -14.07 -12.28
CA GLY A 509 -39.04 -13.24 -13.31
C GLY A 509 -40.49 -13.63 -13.61
N VAL A 510 -40.90 -14.89 -13.35
CA VAL A 510 -42.27 -15.39 -13.57
C VAL A 510 -43.12 -15.34 -12.29
N ALA A 511 -42.50 -15.11 -11.12
CA ALA A 511 -43.15 -15.22 -9.81
C ALA A 511 -43.55 -13.88 -9.16
N VAL A 512 -43.56 -12.76 -9.90
CA VAL A 512 -44.02 -11.45 -9.40
C VAL A 512 -45.55 -11.33 -9.45
N SER A 513 -46.26 -12.27 -8.83
CA SER A 513 -47.63 -12.07 -8.33
C SER A 513 -47.99 -13.09 -7.24
N THR A 514 -48.48 -12.58 -6.10
CA THR A 514 -48.88 -13.30 -4.87
C THR A 514 -47.75 -13.90 -4.00
N ALA A 515 -47.65 -13.39 -2.77
CA ALA A 515 -46.45 -13.51 -1.92
C ALA A 515 -46.38 -14.75 -0.99
N THR A 516 -47.11 -15.84 -1.28
CA THR A 516 -47.19 -17.02 -0.41
C THR A 516 -46.86 -18.37 -1.06
N ALA A 517 -46.58 -18.41 -2.38
CA ALA A 517 -46.29 -19.65 -3.10
C ALA A 517 -44.79 -19.97 -3.31
N GLY A 518 -43.91 -18.96 -3.23
CA GLY A 518 -42.51 -19.04 -3.69
C GLY A 518 -41.66 -20.12 -3.02
N ALA A 519 -41.72 -20.25 -1.68
CA ALA A 519 -40.87 -21.19 -0.94
C ALA A 519 -41.10 -22.66 -1.32
N LYS A 520 -42.36 -23.04 -1.62
CA LYS A 520 -42.69 -24.40 -2.06
C LYS A 520 -42.22 -24.66 -3.50
N ALA A 521 -42.41 -23.70 -4.40
CA ALA A 521 -41.94 -23.81 -5.78
C ALA A 521 -40.41 -23.97 -5.86
N VAL A 522 -39.66 -23.13 -5.13
CA VAL A 522 -38.19 -23.23 -5.04
C VAL A 522 -37.76 -24.57 -4.45
N ARG A 523 -38.42 -25.05 -3.38
CA ARG A 523 -38.14 -26.36 -2.78
C ARG A 523 -38.35 -27.50 -3.77
N ASP A 524 -39.51 -27.54 -4.43
CA ASP A 524 -39.89 -28.65 -5.30
C ASP A 524 -39.04 -28.68 -6.59
N VAL A 525 -38.57 -27.52 -7.09
CA VAL A 525 -37.56 -27.41 -8.17
C VAL A 525 -36.19 -27.92 -7.72
N CYS A 526 -35.70 -27.52 -6.53
CA CYS A 526 -34.41 -27.99 -6.02
C CYS A 526 -34.41 -29.51 -5.75
N VAL A 527 -35.49 -30.06 -5.20
CA VAL A 527 -35.64 -31.52 -5.01
C VAL A 527 -35.65 -32.24 -6.36
N SER A 528 -36.43 -31.76 -7.33
CA SER A 528 -36.48 -32.33 -8.69
C SER A 528 -35.10 -32.33 -9.37
N ALA A 529 -34.35 -31.22 -9.28
CA ALA A 529 -33.00 -31.11 -9.86
C ALA A 529 -31.97 -32.05 -9.21
N LEU A 530 -32.08 -32.29 -7.90
CA LEU A 530 -31.19 -33.21 -7.17
C LEU A 530 -31.55 -34.69 -7.38
N THR A 531 -32.82 -35.03 -7.60
CA THR A 531 -33.25 -36.44 -7.79
C THR A 531 -33.26 -36.90 -9.25
N SER A 532 -33.27 -35.98 -10.22
CA SER A 532 -33.34 -36.31 -11.66
C SER A 532 -32.00 -36.62 -12.32
N SER A 533 -30.87 -36.44 -11.63
CA SER A 533 -29.52 -36.76 -12.15
C SER A 533 -28.85 -37.92 -11.39
N PRO A 534 -28.14 -38.83 -12.07
CA PRO A 534 -27.38 -39.90 -11.41
C PRO A 534 -26.37 -39.36 -10.38
N THR A 535 -25.77 -38.21 -10.67
CA THR A 535 -24.80 -37.53 -9.81
C THR A 535 -25.43 -36.99 -8.53
N GLY A 536 -26.67 -36.47 -8.58
CA GLY A 536 -27.39 -36.01 -7.40
C GLY A 536 -27.78 -37.15 -6.46
N ILE A 537 -28.19 -38.30 -7.01
CA ILE A 537 -28.44 -39.53 -6.23
C ILE A 537 -27.14 -40.03 -5.56
N ALA A 538 -26.00 -39.95 -6.25
CA ALA A 538 -24.70 -40.27 -5.67
C ALA A 538 -24.32 -39.32 -4.53
N LEU A 539 -24.61 -38.02 -4.65
CA LEU A 539 -24.34 -37.02 -3.60
C LEU A 539 -25.17 -37.28 -2.33
N VAL A 540 -26.44 -37.64 -2.48
CA VAL A 540 -27.33 -37.99 -1.36
C VAL A 540 -26.82 -39.23 -0.61
N ARG A 541 -26.38 -40.27 -1.31
CA ARG A 541 -25.76 -41.45 -0.68
C ARG A 541 -24.45 -41.11 0.02
N LEU A 542 -23.57 -40.35 -0.63
CA LEU A 542 -22.30 -39.93 -0.04
C LEU A 542 -22.47 -39.16 1.28
N ALA A 543 -23.52 -38.32 1.37
CA ALA A 543 -23.87 -37.58 2.59
C ALA A 543 -24.49 -38.47 3.69
N GLN A 544 -25.23 -39.53 3.31
CA GLN A 544 -25.78 -40.51 4.25
C GLN A 544 -24.70 -41.45 4.81
N ASP A 545 -23.75 -41.87 3.97
CA ASP A 545 -22.72 -42.85 4.34
C ASP A 545 -21.54 -42.22 5.11
N ASN A 546 -21.32 -40.90 5.04
CA ASN A 546 -20.15 -40.22 5.63
C ASN A 546 -20.49 -38.91 6.37
N PRO A 547 -21.18 -38.96 7.55
CA PRO A 547 -21.58 -37.76 8.29
C PRO A 547 -20.40 -36.88 8.78
N GLY A 548 -19.17 -37.41 8.82
CA GLY A 548 -17.96 -36.63 9.14
C GLY A 548 -17.46 -35.74 7.99
N ILE A 549 -17.67 -36.13 6.73
CA ILE A 549 -17.15 -35.40 5.55
C ILE A 549 -18.02 -34.17 5.25
N VAL A 550 -19.31 -34.21 5.61
CA VAL A 550 -20.28 -33.11 5.45
C VAL A 550 -19.90 -31.83 6.21
N ARG A 551 -18.96 -31.90 7.19
CA ARG A 551 -18.44 -30.70 7.88
C ARG A 551 -17.29 -30.01 7.13
N GLY A 552 -16.74 -30.60 6.08
CA GLY A 552 -15.60 -30.06 5.32
C GLY A 552 -15.96 -29.44 3.97
N VAL A 553 -17.12 -29.77 3.38
CA VAL A 553 -17.50 -29.33 2.03
C VAL A 553 -19.01 -29.04 1.94
N ALA A 554 -19.36 -27.96 1.22
CA ALA A 554 -20.69 -27.53 0.78
C ALA A 554 -21.62 -26.79 1.78
N SER A 555 -21.53 -25.45 1.74
CA SER A 555 -22.66 -24.57 2.04
C SER A 555 -23.63 -24.48 0.82
N VAL A 556 -24.84 -23.96 1.05
CA VAL A 556 -25.99 -23.86 0.11
C VAL A 556 -26.77 -25.17 -0.14
N ALA A 557 -26.15 -26.27 -0.57
CA ALA A 557 -26.91 -27.50 -0.89
C ALA A 557 -27.53 -28.19 0.35
N ALA A 558 -26.88 -28.08 1.52
CA ALA A 558 -27.31 -28.76 2.74
C ALA A 558 -28.60 -28.19 3.39
N VAL A 559 -28.98 -26.95 3.09
CA VAL A 559 -30.15 -26.29 3.70
C VAL A 559 -31.45 -27.00 3.34
N GLY A 560 -31.57 -27.50 2.10
CA GLY A 560 -32.74 -28.29 1.69
C GLY A 560 -32.83 -29.67 2.37
N LEU A 561 -31.68 -30.28 2.70
CA LEU A 561 -31.64 -31.62 3.30
C LEU A 561 -31.86 -31.59 4.83
N LEU A 562 -31.35 -30.57 5.52
CA LEU A 562 -31.54 -30.36 6.96
C LEU A 562 -33.00 -30.07 7.33
N VAL A 563 -33.73 -29.33 6.50
CA VAL A 563 -35.17 -29.04 6.70
C VAL A 563 -36.03 -30.31 6.55
N ALA A 564 -35.60 -31.25 5.68
CA ALA A 564 -36.30 -32.52 5.47
C ALA A 564 -36.11 -33.51 6.64
N THR A 565 -34.95 -33.51 7.31
CA THR A 565 -34.68 -34.42 8.44
C THR A 565 -35.25 -33.91 9.76
N MET A 566 -35.30 -32.60 9.99
CA MET A 566 -35.80 -32.04 11.26
C MET A 566 -37.33 -32.00 11.42
N THR A 567 -38.11 -32.37 10.40
CA THR A 567 -39.58 -32.46 10.47
C THR A 567 -40.10 -33.89 10.68
N ALA A 568 -39.22 -34.88 10.80
CA ALA A 568 -39.58 -36.30 10.92
C ALA A 568 -39.60 -36.85 12.37
N SER A 569 -39.22 -36.07 13.39
CA SER A 569 -39.24 -36.49 14.79
C SER A 569 -39.72 -35.38 15.74
N GLY A 570 -40.96 -35.49 16.22
CA GLY A 570 -41.54 -34.51 17.14
C GLY A 570 -43.07 -34.61 17.26
N ASN A 571 -43.56 -35.77 17.70
CA ASN A 571 -44.97 -35.98 18.06
C ASN A 571 -45.10 -36.03 19.60
N HIS A 572 -46.29 -35.71 20.12
CA HIS A 572 -46.67 -35.66 21.56
C HIS A 572 -46.15 -34.46 22.37
N ASP A 573 -46.90 -33.84 23.28
CA ASP A 573 -48.34 -34.03 23.61
C ASP A 573 -48.99 -32.75 24.16
N VAL A 574 -50.32 -32.72 24.17
CA VAL A 574 -51.15 -31.62 24.69
C VAL A 574 -51.28 -31.71 26.21
N ALA A 575 -51.04 -30.60 26.92
CA ALA A 575 -51.43 -30.43 28.32
C ALA A 575 -52.03 -29.04 28.59
N THR A 576 -53.31 -29.01 28.92
CA THR A 576 -54.08 -27.81 29.31
C THR A 576 -54.10 -27.60 30.82
N ALA A 577 -53.74 -26.40 31.29
CA ALA A 577 -54.20 -25.82 32.57
C ALA A 577 -54.00 -24.28 32.53
N THR A 578 -55.04 -23.47 32.30
CA THR A 578 -55.95 -22.86 33.30
C THR A 578 -55.31 -21.72 34.12
N ALA A 579 -55.88 -20.52 34.00
CA ALA A 579 -55.52 -19.32 34.76
C ALA A 579 -56.05 -19.34 36.21
N PRO A 580 -55.62 -18.38 37.04
CA PRO A 580 -56.60 -17.37 37.45
C PRO A 580 -56.06 -15.93 37.31
N GLY A 581 -56.95 -14.97 37.07
CA GLY A 581 -56.62 -13.54 37.11
C GLY A 581 -57.48 -12.79 38.13
N ALA A 582 -57.08 -11.56 38.49
CA ALA A 582 -57.95 -10.55 39.12
C ALA A 582 -57.32 -9.13 39.14
N THR A 583 -57.79 -8.28 38.22
CA THR A 583 -58.25 -6.88 38.41
C THR A 583 -57.48 -5.79 39.20
N ALA A 584 -57.56 -4.57 38.61
CA ALA A 584 -57.46 -3.21 39.18
C ALA A 584 -56.05 -2.68 39.56
N GLY A 585 -55.70 -1.39 39.37
CA GLY A 585 -56.41 -0.28 38.73
C GLY A 585 -56.47 1.00 39.59
N GLY A 586 -55.60 1.99 39.36
CA GLY A 586 -55.67 3.32 40.01
C GLY A 586 -54.50 4.27 39.63
N PRO A 587 -54.69 5.61 39.67
CA PRO A 587 -53.75 6.60 39.09
C PRO A 587 -52.76 7.24 40.11
N PRO A 588 -51.79 8.07 39.66
CA PRO A 588 -50.68 8.53 40.49
C PRO A 588 -50.98 9.80 41.31
N PRO A 589 -50.29 10.01 42.45
CA PRO A 589 -50.27 11.30 43.15
C PRO A 589 -49.15 12.22 42.62
N ALA A 590 -49.43 13.52 42.62
CA ALA A 590 -48.44 14.59 42.42
C ALA A 590 -47.94 15.13 43.79
N TRP A 591 -47.13 16.21 43.74
CA TRP A 591 -46.50 16.99 44.85
C TRP A 591 -45.02 16.59 45.11
N SER A 592 -44.11 17.49 45.50
CA SER A 592 -44.11 18.98 45.50
C SER A 592 -42.67 19.50 45.71
N SER A 593 -42.40 20.73 45.33
CA SER A 593 -41.13 21.44 45.54
C SER A 593 -40.74 21.62 47.02
N GLY A 594 -39.44 21.51 47.34
CA GLY A 594 -38.88 21.87 48.65
C GLY A 594 -37.40 22.26 48.56
N SER A 595 -37.07 23.48 49.01
CA SER A 595 -35.70 24.04 49.04
C SER A 595 -34.88 23.54 50.23
N PRO A 596 -33.53 23.62 50.20
CA PRO A 596 -32.67 23.01 51.21
C PRO A 596 -32.43 23.90 52.46
N PRO A 597 -32.14 23.31 53.63
CA PRO A 597 -31.65 24.02 54.80
C PRO A 597 -30.11 24.07 54.89
N THR A 598 -29.63 25.11 55.56
CA THR A 598 -28.22 25.45 55.82
C THR A 598 -27.74 24.88 57.17
N THR A 599 -26.46 25.10 57.52
CA THR A 599 -25.83 25.06 58.88
C THR A 599 -25.41 23.72 59.49
N THR A 600 -24.40 23.60 60.38
CA THR A 600 -23.04 24.21 60.57
C THR A 600 -22.30 23.40 61.66
N SER A 601 -20.96 23.24 61.58
CA SER A 601 -20.03 22.93 62.72
C SER A 601 -20.19 21.54 63.42
N SER A 602 -19.26 21.00 64.22
CA SER A 602 -17.96 21.48 64.77
C SER A 602 -16.95 20.34 65.04
N GLU A 603 -15.65 20.69 65.15
CA GLU A 603 -14.62 20.28 66.15
C GLU A 603 -14.62 18.85 66.79
N ARG A 604 -13.51 18.14 67.07
CA ARG A 604 -12.12 18.53 67.42
C ARG A 604 -11.16 17.31 67.60
N ALA A 605 -9.85 17.59 67.60
CA ALA A 605 -8.73 16.91 68.30
C ALA A 605 -8.25 15.49 67.82
N GLY A 606 -6.93 15.22 67.74
CA GLY A 606 -5.79 16.15 67.91
C GLY A 606 -4.37 15.56 67.80
N THR A 607 -3.41 16.45 67.44
CA THR A 607 -2.00 16.56 67.88
C THR A 607 -1.04 15.35 67.90
N THR A 608 0.11 15.48 67.23
CA THR A 608 1.43 15.68 67.91
C THR A 608 2.51 16.31 67.01
N THR A 609 3.49 16.91 67.67
CA THR A 609 4.43 17.97 67.21
C THR A 609 5.77 17.46 66.64
N ALA A 610 6.38 18.18 65.67
CA ALA A 610 7.83 18.46 65.61
C ALA A 610 8.22 19.52 64.55
N THR A 611 9.15 20.41 64.89
CA THR A 611 9.89 21.39 64.04
C THR A 611 11.40 21.26 64.36
N PRO A 612 12.40 21.67 63.54
CA PRO A 612 12.61 23.09 63.16
C PRO A 612 13.34 23.43 61.81
N GLY A 613 13.02 24.61 61.24
CA GLY A 613 14.00 25.60 60.74
C GLY A 613 14.69 25.44 59.36
N GLY A 614 14.58 26.46 58.50
CA GLY A 614 15.41 26.61 57.29
C GLY A 614 15.12 27.88 56.46
N ARG A 615 16.07 28.83 56.43
CA ARG A 615 16.00 30.16 55.76
C ARG A 615 15.79 30.11 54.24
N ALA A 616 15.15 31.14 53.69
CA ALA A 616 15.29 31.61 52.30
C ALA A 616 16.12 32.92 52.23
N PRO A 617 16.80 33.21 51.10
CA PRO A 617 17.35 34.53 50.81
C PRO A 617 16.76 35.19 49.54
N THR A 618 16.65 36.52 49.59
CA THR A 618 16.30 37.41 48.46
C THR A 618 17.57 38.12 47.98
N THR A 619 17.75 38.34 46.67
CA THR A 619 18.76 39.28 46.13
C THR A 619 18.37 39.91 44.79
N THR A 620 18.96 41.06 44.50
CA THR A 620 18.57 42.07 43.48
C THR A 620 19.73 42.47 42.55
N GLY A 621 19.40 43.03 41.38
CA GLY A 621 20.27 43.87 40.52
C GLY A 621 20.82 43.20 39.24
N SER A 622 21.28 43.91 38.18
CA SER A 622 21.22 45.36 37.83
C SER A 622 21.76 45.63 36.40
N ALA A 623 21.04 46.45 35.58
CA ALA A 623 21.53 47.33 34.45
C ALA A 623 22.40 46.73 33.29
N PRO A 624 22.78 47.46 32.20
CA PRO A 624 22.40 48.79 31.63
C PRO A 624 21.75 48.65 30.20
N GLY A 625 21.57 49.66 29.32
CA GLY A 625 21.55 51.14 29.41
C GLY A 625 22.09 51.92 28.16
N GLN A 626 21.28 52.85 27.60
CA GLN A 626 21.60 53.91 26.59
C GLN A 626 21.96 53.53 25.12
N PRO A 627 21.87 54.45 24.12
CA PRO A 627 21.38 55.86 24.10
C PRO A 627 20.27 56.19 23.03
N PRO A 628 19.70 57.43 23.03
CA PRO A 628 18.73 57.91 22.03
C PRO A 628 19.29 59.00 21.07
N VAL A 629 18.77 59.13 19.83
CA VAL A 629 19.00 60.31 18.94
C VAL A 629 17.81 60.60 18.00
N ASP A 630 17.31 61.84 18.10
CA ASP A 630 16.64 62.78 17.18
C ASP A 630 15.68 62.40 16.03
N ALA A 631 14.79 63.36 15.77
CA ALA A 631 13.84 63.44 14.65
C ALA A 631 14.21 64.55 13.66
N THR A 632 13.81 64.41 12.39
CA THR A 632 13.75 65.51 11.42
C THR A 632 12.54 65.33 10.49
N SER A 633 11.99 66.45 10.00
CA SER A 633 10.65 66.53 9.36
C SER A 633 10.69 66.80 7.84
N ALA A 634 9.49 66.79 7.23
CA ALA A 634 9.16 67.04 5.81
C ALA A 634 9.37 65.84 4.87
N GLU A 635 8.55 65.62 3.82
CA GLU A 635 7.69 66.56 3.08
C GLU A 635 6.34 65.92 2.64
N VAL A 636 5.43 66.71 2.05
CA VAL A 636 4.02 66.38 1.78
C VAL A 636 3.75 66.13 0.29
N GLU A 637 2.99 65.09 -0.07
CA GLU A 637 2.00 65.10 -1.19
C GLU A 637 1.07 63.84 -1.17
N PRO A 638 -0.05 63.76 -1.93
CA PRO A 638 -1.33 63.41 -1.30
C PRO A 638 -2.02 62.11 -1.74
N THR A 639 -2.75 61.54 -0.79
CA THR A 639 -4.09 60.93 -0.92
C THR A 639 -4.36 60.01 -2.13
N THR A 640 -4.24 58.70 -1.90
CA THR A 640 -5.14 57.70 -2.51
C THR A 640 -5.95 56.99 -1.42
N THR A 641 -7.25 56.83 -1.66
CA THR A 641 -8.19 56.26 -0.69
C THR A 641 -8.04 54.75 -0.63
N GLU A 642 -7.29 54.24 0.35
CA GLU A 642 -7.19 52.80 0.58
C GLU A 642 -8.46 52.27 1.26
N GLU A 643 -9.14 51.33 0.61
CA GLU A 643 -10.23 50.57 1.22
C GLU A 643 -9.70 49.78 2.41
N SER A 644 -10.27 49.97 3.60
CA SER A 644 -10.03 49.11 4.76
C SER A 644 -10.55 47.69 4.50
N ARG A 645 -9.76 46.89 3.79
CA ARG A 645 -9.89 45.43 3.83
C ARG A 645 -9.44 44.99 5.20
N THR A 646 -10.40 44.66 6.05
CA THR A 646 -10.18 43.86 7.25
C THR A 646 -9.53 42.55 6.84
N GLY A 647 -8.20 42.51 6.92
CA GLY A 647 -7.41 41.32 6.60
C GLY A 647 -7.80 40.20 7.55
N THR A 648 -8.57 39.24 7.04
CA THR A 648 -8.81 37.97 7.74
C THR A 648 -7.44 37.39 8.11
N PRO A 649 -7.20 37.00 9.38
CA PRO A 649 -5.94 36.39 9.77
C PRO A 649 -5.60 35.24 8.83
N LEU A 650 -4.40 35.29 8.23
CA LEU A 650 -3.92 34.20 7.37
C LEU A 650 -3.62 32.99 8.24
N HIS A 651 -4.61 32.12 8.41
CA HIS A 651 -4.44 30.84 9.08
C HIS A 651 -3.38 30.02 8.32
N PRO A 652 -2.40 29.40 9.01
CA PRO A 652 -1.41 28.56 8.36
C PRO A 652 -2.11 27.36 7.69
N THR A 653 -1.96 27.24 6.38
CA THR A 653 -2.51 26.12 5.61
C THR A 653 -1.71 24.84 5.88
N VAL A 654 -2.07 24.16 6.98
CA VAL A 654 -1.54 22.83 7.31
C VAL A 654 -1.95 21.84 6.23
N ARG A 655 -0.96 21.19 5.60
CA ARG A 655 -1.22 20.15 4.59
C ARG A 655 -1.99 18.99 5.23
N ALA A 656 -2.93 18.41 4.48
CA ALA A 656 -3.64 17.22 4.92
C ALA A 656 -2.63 16.10 5.23
N THR A 657 -2.74 15.54 6.43
CA THR A 657 -1.89 14.46 6.92
C THR A 657 -2.74 13.48 7.72
N TRP A 658 -2.37 12.21 7.67
CA TRP A 658 -3.14 11.13 8.27
C TRP A 658 -2.26 9.90 8.46
N GLY A 659 -2.62 9.09 9.44
CA GLY A 659 -2.04 7.77 9.65
C GLY A 659 -3.02 6.91 10.43
N PHE A 660 -3.01 5.61 10.18
CA PHE A 660 -3.71 4.67 11.02
C PHE A 660 -2.83 3.48 11.39
N ALA A 661 -3.14 2.91 12.54
CA ALA A 661 -2.50 1.73 13.05
C ALA A 661 -3.52 0.85 13.75
N ARG A 662 -3.18 -0.42 13.84
CA ARG A 662 -3.86 -1.36 14.71
C ARG A 662 -2.85 -1.87 15.72
N VAL A 663 -3.15 -1.69 16.99
CA VAL A 663 -2.34 -2.20 18.09
C VAL A 663 -2.97 -3.50 18.56
N TRP A 664 -2.19 -4.57 18.55
CA TRP A 664 -2.55 -5.82 19.18
C TRP A 664 -2.15 -5.77 20.66
N TYR A 665 -3.05 -6.20 21.55
CA TYR A 665 -2.62 -6.50 22.91
C TYR A 665 -1.70 -7.71 22.84
N ASP A 666 -0.44 -7.51 23.22
CA ASP A 666 0.50 -8.59 23.47
C ASP A 666 0.66 -8.71 25.00
N GLU A 667 1.10 -9.85 25.51
CA GLU A 667 1.46 -10.03 26.93
C GLU A 667 2.82 -9.35 27.23
N ARG A 668 3.10 -8.27 26.49
CA ARG A 668 4.30 -7.44 26.53
C ARG A 668 4.39 -6.78 27.91
N PRO A 669 5.54 -6.89 28.61
CA PRO A 669 5.75 -6.17 29.84
C PRO A 669 5.54 -4.67 29.67
N ILE A 670 4.96 -4.04 30.70
CA ILE A 670 4.88 -2.57 30.80
C ILE A 670 6.28 -1.97 30.65
N GLY A 671 6.39 -0.93 29.82
CA GLY A 671 7.64 -0.28 29.43
C GLY A 671 8.26 -0.80 28.13
N THR A 672 7.67 -1.79 27.45
CA THR A 672 8.20 -2.30 26.18
C THR A 672 7.59 -1.60 24.96
N THR A 673 8.44 -1.32 23.96
CA THR A 673 8.07 -0.75 22.66
C THR A 673 8.25 -1.80 21.57
N HIS A 674 7.33 -1.86 20.62
CA HIS A 674 7.40 -2.77 19.47
C HIS A 674 7.00 -2.04 18.17
N VAL A 675 7.34 -2.66 17.03
CA VAL A 675 7.07 -2.15 15.69
C VAL A 675 5.79 -2.78 15.12
N LEU A 676 4.82 -1.96 14.73
CA LEU A 676 3.49 -2.36 14.24
C LEU A 676 3.47 -2.84 12.78
N SER A 677 4.56 -2.65 12.04
CA SER A 677 4.69 -2.97 10.61
C SER A 677 5.75 -4.06 10.31
N ALA A 678 6.24 -4.79 11.32
CA ALA A 678 7.26 -5.81 11.14
C ALA A 678 6.63 -7.20 10.85
N PRO A 679 7.00 -7.88 9.74
CA PRO A 679 6.51 -9.24 9.44
C PRO A 679 7.01 -10.33 10.39
N ASN A 680 7.83 -9.95 11.38
CA ASN A 680 8.48 -10.82 12.35
C ASN A 680 7.71 -10.93 13.68
N VAL A 681 6.60 -10.21 13.86
CA VAL A 681 5.66 -10.46 14.97
C VAL A 681 4.91 -11.78 14.66
N PRO A 682 4.90 -12.77 15.57
CA PRO A 682 4.05 -13.95 15.42
C PRO A 682 2.60 -13.52 15.17
N ASP A 683 1.95 -14.12 14.16
CA ASP A 683 0.65 -13.68 13.64
C ASP A 683 0.67 -12.25 13.06
N ASN A 684 1.47 -12.07 11.98
CA ASN A 684 1.64 -10.90 11.10
C ASN A 684 0.31 -10.23 10.65
N SER A 685 -0.32 -9.54 11.59
CA SER A 685 -1.70 -9.08 11.49
C SER A 685 -1.75 -7.56 11.59
N GLU A 686 -1.09 -6.96 12.59
CA GLU A 686 -0.89 -5.50 12.75
C GLU A 686 -0.38 -4.80 11.47
N ALA A 687 0.53 -5.44 10.74
CA ALA A 687 1.12 -4.89 9.52
C ALA A 687 0.10 -4.70 8.38
N ASN A 688 -0.96 -5.50 8.33
CA ASN A 688 -2.03 -5.37 7.32
C ASN A 688 -3.03 -4.26 7.67
N TRP A 689 -2.90 -3.61 8.83
CA TRP A 689 -3.81 -2.58 9.32
C TRP A 689 -3.06 -1.37 9.89
N THR A 690 -1.82 -1.18 9.44
CA THR A 690 -0.95 -0.07 9.84
C THR A 690 -0.37 0.61 8.60
N TYR A 691 -0.80 1.85 8.35
CA TYR A 691 -0.43 2.57 7.13
C TYR A 691 -0.51 4.08 7.29
N GLY A 692 0.33 4.76 6.52
CA GLY A 692 0.35 6.21 6.34
C GLY A 692 1.46 6.61 5.38
N PRO A 693 1.74 7.91 5.22
CA PRO A 693 2.82 8.45 4.40
C PRO A 693 4.19 7.76 4.56
N TRP A 694 4.52 7.25 5.75
CA TRP A 694 5.77 6.51 6.00
C TRP A 694 5.89 5.16 5.23
N MET A 695 4.76 4.59 4.80
CA MET A 695 4.67 3.37 3.99
C MET A 695 4.54 3.64 2.47
N ILE A 696 4.50 4.91 2.04
CA ILE A 696 4.42 5.27 0.62
C ILE A 696 5.78 5.08 -0.09
N PRO A 697 6.93 5.50 0.49
CA PRO A 697 8.24 5.11 -0.02
C PRO A 697 8.43 3.58 0.05
N TYR A 698 9.10 3.00 -0.95
CA TYR A 698 9.54 1.60 -0.91
C TYR A 698 11.07 1.52 -1.04
N PRO A 699 11.79 0.98 -0.05
CA PRO A 699 11.28 0.46 1.23
C PRO A 699 10.72 1.57 2.16
N PRO A 700 9.88 1.24 3.14
CA PRO A 700 9.40 2.19 4.14
C PRO A 700 10.57 2.84 4.86
N SER A 701 10.57 4.16 4.99
CA SER A 701 11.69 4.90 5.61
C SER A 701 11.69 4.83 7.13
N ARG A 702 10.50 4.68 7.74
CA ARG A 702 10.25 4.50 9.17
C ARG A 702 9.02 3.62 9.38
N SER A 703 8.83 3.15 10.60
CA SER A 703 7.75 2.24 11.00
C SER A 703 7.00 2.78 12.21
N ALA A 704 5.68 2.60 12.25
CA ALA A 704 4.89 2.94 13.42
C ALA A 704 5.21 2.00 14.59
N THR A 705 5.12 2.51 15.80
CA THR A 705 5.41 1.75 17.03
C THR A 705 4.30 1.93 18.06
N ALA A 706 4.09 0.93 18.90
CA ALA A 706 3.33 1.09 20.14
C ALA A 706 4.16 0.70 21.36
N THR A 707 3.92 1.40 22.47
CA THR A 707 4.61 1.25 23.76
C THR A 707 3.59 1.03 24.86
N HIS A 708 3.62 -0.15 25.48
CA HIS A 708 2.74 -0.49 26.60
C HIS A 708 3.17 0.33 27.82
N THR A 709 2.45 1.40 28.16
CA THR A 709 2.83 2.32 29.25
C THR A 709 2.30 1.92 30.63
N GLY A 710 1.34 1.01 30.68
CA GLY A 710 0.67 0.53 31.89
C GLY A 710 -0.64 -0.17 31.52
N VAL A 711 -1.24 -0.95 32.44
CA VAL A 711 -2.48 -1.71 32.15
C VAL A 711 -3.57 -0.78 31.59
N GLY A 712 -4.07 -1.13 30.41
CA GLY A 712 -5.04 -0.36 29.64
C GLY A 712 -4.51 0.97 29.10
N THR A 713 -3.19 1.16 28.97
CA THR A 713 -2.59 2.38 28.43
C THR A 713 -1.46 2.09 27.45
N GLU A 714 -1.63 2.55 26.22
CA GLU A 714 -0.72 2.35 25.09
C GLU A 714 -0.34 3.69 24.46
N ARG A 715 0.94 3.86 24.13
CA ARG A 715 1.45 5.02 23.38
C ARG A 715 1.80 4.62 21.96
N VAL A 716 1.05 5.13 20.98
CA VAL A 716 1.26 4.88 19.55
C VAL A 716 2.03 6.04 18.93
N ARG A 717 3.10 5.76 18.19
CA ARG A 717 3.84 6.74 17.37
C ARG A 717 3.61 6.46 15.89
N LEU A 718 3.10 7.45 15.17
CA LEU A 718 2.86 7.44 13.73
C LEU A 718 3.94 8.30 13.02
N PRO A 719 4.87 7.73 12.23
CA PRO A 719 6.02 8.47 11.73
C PRO A 719 5.69 9.46 10.62
N GLY A 720 6.24 10.67 10.68
CA GLY A 720 6.17 11.63 9.56
C GLY A 720 4.77 12.16 9.25
N VAL A 721 3.82 12.06 10.18
CA VAL A 721 2.44 12.57 10.02
C VAL A 721 2.04 13.65 11.01
N GLY A 722 2.92 14.02 11.94
CA GLY A 722 2.59 14.97 13.01
C GLY A 722 2.23 16.34 12.48
N ALA A 723 1.06 16.85 12.87
CA ALA A 723 0.61 18.20 12.56
C ALA A 723 -0.01 18.88 13.80
N PRO A 724 0.00 20.22 13.89
CA PRO A 724 -0.64 20.90 15.00
C PRO A 724 -2.15 20.65 14.99
N GLY A 725 -2.70 20.19 16.12
CA GLY A 725 -4.13 19.87 16.26
C GLY A 725 -4.50 18.50 15.68
N GLY A 726 -5.68 18.41 15.06
CA GLY A 726 -6.17 17.19 14.41
C GLY A 726 -7.26 16.46 15.19
N SER A 727 -7.62 15.27 14.69
CA SER A 727 -8.63 14.39 15.29
C SER A 727 -8.11 12.95 15.33
N VAL A 728 -8.20 12.33 16.51
CA VAL A 728 -7.92 10.91 16.71
C VAL A 728 -9.22 10.14 16.90
N LYS A 729 -9.42 9.08 16.12
CA LYS A 729 -10.44 8.06 16.41
C LYS A 729 -9.77 6.82 16.95
N VAL A 730 -10.37 6.25 18.00
CA VAL A 730 -10.00 4.94 18.55
C VAL A 730 -11.24 4.06 18.55
N THR A 731 -11.07 2.78 18.22
CA THR A 731 -12.16 1.79 18.26
C THR A 731 -11.59 0.44 18.65
N VAL A 732 -12.16 -0.18 19.67
CA VAL A 732 -11.73 -1.48 20.19
C VAL A 732 -11.98 -2.62 19.18
N GLN A 733 -11.15 -3.65 19.24
CA GLN A 733 -11.34 -4.90 18.50
C GLN A 733 -11.61 -6.08 19.44
N ASP A 734 -12.90 -6.38 19.67
CA ASP A 734 -13.43 -7.38 20.61
C ASP A 734 -13.53 -8.79 19.98
N TYR A 735 -12.41 -9.51 19.90
CA TYR A 735 -12.32 -10.78 19.19
C TYR A 735 -13.35 -11.84 19.62
N PHE A 736 -14.08 -12.40 18.64
CA PHE A 736 -15.04 -13.47 18.86
C PHE A 736 -14.57 -14.84 18.31
N GLY A 737 -15.16 -15.93 18.80
CA GLY A 737 -14.96 -17.29 18.28
C GLY A 737 -13.77 -18.06 18.89
N ALA A 738 -13.11 -18.90 18.09
CA ALA A 738 -12.07 -19.83 18.56
C ALA A 738 -10.82 -19.14 19.15
N TRP A 739 -10.55 -17.90 18.74
CA TRP A 739 -9.52 -17.05 19.35
C TRP A 739 -9.95 -16.55 20.74
N ALA A 740 -11.19 -16.08 20.87
CA ALA A 740 -11.78 -15.64 22.14
C ALA A 740 -11.80 -16.78 23.17
N ALA A 741 -12.03 -18.02 22.73
CA ALA A 741 -12.01 -19.21 23.58
C ALA A 741 -10.64 -19.50 24.24
N ARG A 742 -9.53 -18.94 23.73
CA ARG A 742 -8.19 -19.09 24.33
C ARG A 742 -7.85 -18.04 25.39
N ARG A 743 -8.46 -16.85 25.31
CA ARG A 743 -8.08 -15.67 26.11
C ARG A 743 -9.21 -15.16 27.02
N GLY A 744 -10.44 -15.63 26.82
CA GLY A 744 -11.64 -15.12 27.48
C GLY A 744 -12.25 -13.96 26.67
N TYR A 745 -13.47 -14.16 26.19
CA TYR A 745 -14.25 -13.09 25.56
C TYR A 745 -14.72 -12.09 26.63
N VAL A 746 -14.34 -10.81 26.52
CA VAL A 746 -14.73 -9.76 27.47
C VAL A 746 -15.64 -8.74 26.79
N PRO A 747 -16.98 -8.99 26.75
CA PRO A 747 -17.91 -8.06 26.10
C PRO A 747 -17.94 -6.70 26.79
N GLY A 748 -18.17 -5.65 26.00
CA GLY A 748 -18.36 -4.29 26.51
C GLY A 748 -17.08 -3.50 26.80
N VAL A 749 -15.90 -4.06 26.50
CA VAL A 749 -14.63 -3.31 26.48
C VAL A 749 -14.68 -2.14 25.50
N PHE A 750 -13.86 -1.11 25.73
CA PHE A 750 -13.74 0.05 24.85
C PHE A 750 -12.39 0.77 25.03
N CYS A 751 -12.03 1.61 24.05
CA CYS A 751 -10.81 2.41 24.09
C CYS A 751 -11.08 3.82 23.57
N GLN A 752 -10.32 4.79 24.06
CA GLN A 752 -10.39 6.21 23.73
C GLN A 752 -8.99 6.83 23.77
N PRO A 753 -8.68 7.88 22.97
CA PRO A 753 -7.44 8.63 23.16
C PRO A 753 -7.48 9.36 24.52
N SER A 754 -6.43 9.23 25.33
CA SER A 754 -6.21 10.08 26.50
C SER A 754 -5.59 11.43 26.14
N GLY A 755 -4.90 11.50 24.99
CA GLY A 755 -4.35 12.72 24.40
C GLY A 755 -3.52 12.41 23.16
N TRP A 756 -3.12 13.42 22.40
CA TRP A 756 -2.15 13.31 21.30
C TRP A 756 -1.33 14.59 21.18
N HIS A 757 -0.14 14.48 20.60
CA HIS A 757 0.78 15.59 20.35
C HIS A 757 1.81 15.24 19.27
N GLN A 758 2.33 16.27 18.61
CA GLN A 758 3.49 16.14 17.74
C GLN A 758 4.76 15.87 18.55
N ASP A 759 5.58 14.93 18.09
CA ASP A 759 6.99 14.80 18.48
C ASP A 759 7.89 14.91 17.25
N GLY A 760 8.42 16.12 17.04
CA GLY A 760 9.14 16.48 15.82
C GLY A 760 8.23 16.43 14.58
N VAL A 761 8.43 15.41 13.75
CA VAL A 761 7.61 15.16 12.54
C VAL A 761 6.64 13.99 12.72
N ASP A 762 6.66 13.33 13.87
CA ASP A 762 5.81 12.18 14.17
C ASP A 762 4.60 12.63 14.99
N GLU A 763 3.50 11.90 14.91
CA GLU A 763 2.37 12.08 15.83
C GLU A 763 2.44 11.01 16.94
N VAL A 764 2.28 11.42 18.19
CA VAL A 764 2.26 10.55 19.37
C VAL A 764 0.87 10.59 19.99
N ILE A 765 0.23 9.43 20.06
CA ILE A 765 -1.14 9.25 20.54
C ILE A 765 -1.11 8.37 21.78
N ASP A 766 -1.57 8.89 22.91
CA ASP A 766 -1.79 8.12 24.12
C ASP A 766 -3.23 7.59 24.12
N VAL A 767 -3.41 6.27 24.28
CA VAL A 767 -4.70 5.57 24.25
C VAL A 767 -4.96 4.93 25.60
N ALA A 768 -6.16 5.12 26.13
CA ALA A 768 -6.67 4.47 27.33
C ALA A 768 -7.81 3.50 26.98
N CYS A 769 -7.72 2.26 27.48
CA CYS A 769 -8.65 1.17 27.27
C CYS A 769 -9.22 0.68 28.59
N PHE A 770 -10.51 0.35 28.59
CA PHE A 770 -11.28 0.01 29.79
C PHE A 770 -12.16 -1.21 29.55
N ASP A 771 -12.41 -1.96 30.62
CA ASP A 771 -13.47 -2.95 30.65
C ASP A 771 -14.86 -2.30 30.80
N ARG A 772 -15.91 -3.10 30.74
CA ARG A 772 -17.31 -2.64 30.89
C ARG A 772 -17.61 -1.97 32.23
N ASP A 773 -16.81 -2.27 33.26
CA ASP A 773 -16.95 -1.75 34.62
C ASP A 773 -16.13 -0.44 34.79
N GLY A 774 -15.37 -0.05 33.76
CA GLY A 774 -14.57 1.18 33.72
C GLY A 774 -13.16 1.03 34.27
N LEU A 775 -12.70 -0.19 34.54
CA LEU A 775 -11.33 -0.45 35.01
C LEU A 775 -10.37 -0.53 33.82
N PRO A 776 -9.12 -0.03 33.93
CA PRO A 776 -8.15 -0.13 32.84
C PRO A 776 -7.88 -1.59 32.43
N THR A 777 -7.87 -1.87 31.13
CA THR A 777 -7.71 -3.24 30.61
C THR A 777 -6.98 -3.28 29.26
N ASP A 778 -6.14 -4.29 29.06
CA ASP A 778 -5.36 -4.47 27.83
C ASP A 778 -6.19 -5.17 26.75
N VAL A 779 -6.56 -4.44 25.69
CA VAL A 779 -7.34 -4.94 24.55
C VAL A 779 -6.84 -4.34 23.24
N ALA A 780 -7.03 -5.08 22.14
CA ALA A 780 -6.65 -4.61 20.81
C ALA A 780 -7.54 -3.45 20.35
N PHE A 781 -6.98 -2.53 19.56
CA PHE A 781 -7.74 -1.41 19.00
C PHE A 781 -7.19 -0.94 17.65
N PHE A 782 -8.06 -0.27 16.90
CA PHE A 782 -7.71 0.57 15.76
C PHE A 782 -7.58 2.01 16.21
N VAL A 783 -6.55 2.70 15.72
CA VAL A 783 -6.35 4.14 15.90
C VAL A 783 -6.15 4.80 14.53
N ARG A 784 -6.79 5.95 14.30
CA ARG A 784 -6.61 6.78 13.11
C ARG A 784 -6.48 8.23 13.52
N TYR A 785 -5.39 8.86 13.10
CA TYR A 785 -5.16 10.30 13.19
C TYR A 785 -5.40 10.94 11.83
N VAL A 786 -6.07 12.09 11.83
CA VAL A 786 -6.24 12.95 10.65
C VAL A 786 -6.09 14.42 11.06
N ALA A 787 -5.37 15.21 10.26
CA ALA A 787 -5.17 16.63 10.49
C ALA A 787 -4.96 17.40 9.17
N GLY A 788 -4.88 18.72 9.28
CA GLY A 788 -4.70 19.63 8.15
C GLY A 788 -5.95 19.81 7.28
N SER A 789 -5.75 20.48 6.15
CA SER A 789 -6.79 20.94 5.23
C SER A 789 -7.85 19.87 4.96
N ALA A 790 -9.11 20.31 4.95
CA ALA A 790 -10.26 19.52 4.53
C ALA A 790 -10.98 20.17 3.35
N SER A 791 -11.53 19.35 2.47
CA SER A 791 -12.64 19.74 1.60
C SER A 791 -13.87 20.13 2.43
N GLY A 792 -14.76 20.98 1.92
CA GLY A 792 -15.99 21.39 2.65
C GLY A 792 -16.98 20.24 2.95
N THR A 793 -16.70 19.06 2.40
CA THR A 793 -17.43 17.79 2.58
C THR A 793 -16.77 16.87 3.60
N ARG A 794 -15.69 17.28 4.28
CA ARG A 794 -15.05 16.54 5.40
C ARG A 794 -14.59 17.54 6.47
N GLY A 795 -14.44 17.07 7.69
CA GLY A 795 -13.99 17.93 8.78
C GLY A 795 -13.93 17.22 10.12
N PHE A 796 -13.48 17.97 11.12
CA PHE A 796 -13.45 17.52 12.49
C PHE A 796 -13.56 18.68 13.47
N VAL A 797 -13.97 18.36 14.69
CA VAL A 797 -13.87 19.20 15.88
C VAL A 797 -13.31 18.38 17.04
N PHE A 798 -12.54 19.02 17.90
CA PHE A 798 -12.08 18.53 19.19
C PHE A 798 -12.52 19.55 20.24
N ASP A 799 -13.50 19.18 21.08
CA ASP A 799 -13.94 19.98 22.21
C ASP A 799 -13.11 19.59 23.44
N ASP A 800 -12.21 20.49 23.83
CA ASP A 800 -11.35 20.38 25.01
C ASP A 800 -11.97 21.04 26.26
N GLN A 801 -13.14 21.67 26.12
CA GLN A 801 -13.82 22.50 27.14
C GLN A 801 -15.24 21.98 27.44
N PRO A 802 -15.39 20.71 27.87
CA PRO A 802 -16.67 19.99 27.86
C PRO A 802 -17.70 20.47 28.91
N SER A 803 -17.34 21.45 29.74
CA SER A 803 -18.23 22.11 30.71
C SER A 803 -18.65 23.53 30.28
N SER A 804 -18.02 24.09 29.24
CA SER A 804 -18.39 25.40 28.66
C SER A 804 -19.79 25.34 28.04
N ALA A 805 -20.55 26.43 28.15
CA ALA A 805 -21.88 26.50 27.53
C ALA A 805 -21.81 26.50 25.99
N THR A 806 -20.76 27.13 25.44
CA THR A 806 -20.42 27.11 24.03
C THR A 806 -18.91 27.10 23.89
N PHE A 807 -18.40 26.23 23.04
CA PHE A 807 -17.03 26.17 22.59
C PHE A 807 -16.99 26.49 21.09
N THR A 808 -16.09 27.39 20.67
CA THR A 808 -15.87 27.70 19.25
C THR A 808 -14.45 27.26 18.92
N PRO A 809 -14.24 26.24 18.07
CA PRO A 809 -12.91 25.74 17.76
C PRO A 809 -12.09 26.80 17.03
N ASP A 810 -10.81 26.89 17.39
CA ASP A 810 -9.80 27.47 16.53
C ASP A 810 -9.31 26.45 15.49
N TRP A 811 -8.30 26.80 14.70
CA TRP A 811 -7.76 25.96 13.64
C TRP A 811 -7.00 24.71 14.14
N LEU A 812 -6.62 24.64 15.42
CA LEU A 812 -6.04 23.44 16.04
C LEU A 812 -7.17 22.47 16.44
N HIS A 813 -8.26 23.04 16.94
CA HIS A 813 -9.40 22.30 17.47
C HIS A 813 -10.48 21.99 16.43
N GLY A 814 -10.40 22.52 15.21
CA GLY A 814 -11.35 22.15 14.17
C GLY A 814 -11.01 22.60 12.76
N VAL A 815 -11.51 21.83 11.79
CA VAL A 815 -11.48 22.14 10.36
C VAL A 815 -12.85 21.80 9.79
N SER A 816 -13.45 22.72 9.04
CA SER A 816 -14.86 22.65 8.61
C SER A 816 -15.84 22.45 9.78
N ALA A 817 -15.57 23.08 10.93
CA ALA A 817 -16.36 22.99 12.15
C ALA A 817 -16.86 24.38 12.59
N GLY A 818 -18.09 24.42 13.10
CA GLY A 818 -18.67 25.56 13.80
C GLY A 818 -18.61 25.36 15.32
N ALA A 819 -19.48 26.07 16.04
CA ALA A 819 -19.51 25.99 17.50
C ALA A 819 -20.11 24.66 18.01
N VAL A 820 -19.58 24.18 19.13
CA VAL A 820 -20.16 23.13 19.96
C VAL A 820 -20.94 23.81 21.10
N THR A 821 -22.23 23.51 21.23
CA THR A 821 -23.08 24.04 22.30
C THR A 821 -23.43 22.92 23.28
N ARG A 822 -23.12 23.12 24.57
CA ARG A 822 -23.49 22.17 25.62
C ARG A 822 -24.95 22.36 26.02
N THR A 823 -25.77 21.35 25.73
CA THR A 823 -27.23 21.34 25.98
C THR A 823 -27.60 20.71 27.32
N GLY A 824 -26.65 20.06 27.99
CA GLY A 824 -26.81 19.48 29.34
C GLY A 824 -25.52 18.79 29.80
N VAL A 825 -25.53 18.18 30.99
CA VAL A 825 -24.40 17.35 31.44
C VAL A 825 -24.22 16.19 30.46
N GLY A 826 -23.03 16.08 29.87
CA GLY A 826 -22.72 15.07 28.84
C GLY A 826 -23.60 15.16 27.60
N ARG A 827 -24.14 16.34 27.26
CA ARG A 827 -24.98 16.53 26.06
C ARG A 827 -24.56 17.78 25.30
N TYR A 828 -24.33 17.62 24.01
CA TYR A 828 -23.75 18.62 23.12
C TYR A 828 -24.49 18.63 21.79
N THR A 829 -24.53 19.79 21.14
CA THR A 829 -24.87 19.93 19.72
C THR A 829 -23.66 20.56 19.03
N ALA A 830 -22.99 19.79 18.17
CA ALA A 830 -21.87 20.26 17.37
C ALA A 830 -22.36 20.75 16.01
N ASP A 831 -22.00 21.98 15.64
CA ASP A 831 -22.15 22.48 14.27
C ASP A 831 -21.02 21.95 13.39
N LEU A 832 -21.34 21.14 12.40
CA LEU A 832 -20.38 20.54 11.46
C LEU A 832 -20.77 20.95 10.02
N PRO A 833 -20.46 22.19 9.59
CA PRO A 833 -20.78 22.71 8.26
C PRO A 833 -20.39 21.74 7.15
N GLY A 834 -21.34 21.45 6.25
CA GLY A 834 -21.10 20.50 5.16
C GLY A 834 -21.14 19.02 5.54
N SER A 835 -21.48 18.64 6.77
CA SER A 835 -21.66 17.22 7.18
C SER A 835 -23.01 16.61 6.78
N ALA A 836 -23.94 17.39 6.21
CA ALA A 836 -25.29 16.94 5.87
C ALA A 836 -25.25 15.77 4.86
N GLY A 837 -25.92 14.66 5.17
CA GLY A 837 -25.92 13.44 4.35
C GLY A 837 -24.67 12.55 4.48
N GLY A 838 -23.63 13.00 5.18
CA GLY A 838 -22.39 12.23 5.41
C GLY A 838 -22.46 11.27 6.60
N ALA A 839 -21.35 10.57 6.85
CA ALA A 839 -21.10 9.91 8.14
C ALA A 839 -20.59 10.90 9.18
N VAL A 840 -20.93 10.67 10.46
CA VAL A 840 -20.32 11.35 11.62
C VAL A 840 -19.89 10.29 12.64
N GLU A 841 -18.63 10.35 13.06
CA GLU A 841 -18.03 9.51 14.10
C GLU A 841 -17.70 10.37 15.33
N VAL A 842 -17.88 9.86 16.54
CA VAL A 842 -17.42 10.52 17.78
C VAL A 842 -16.64 9.55 18.65
N THR A 843 -15.60 10.05 19.31
CA THR A 843 -14.83 9.32 20.33
C THR A 843 -14.62 10.27 21.51
N ALA A 844 -14.78 9.76 22.73
CA ALA A 844 -14.41 10.49 23.93
C ALA A 844 -12.90 10.77 23.96
N VAL A 845 -12.46 11.75 24.74
CA VAL A 845 -11.04 12.08 24.93
C VAL A 845 -10.76 12.24 26.42
N GLY A 846 -9.63 11.72 26.90
CA GLY A 846 -9.12 11.87 28.27
C GLY A 846 -8.90 10.54 28.99
N SER A 847 -8.51 10.62 30.27
CA SER A 847 -8.17 9.45 31.11
C SER A 847 -9.34 8.84 31.89
N GLN A 848 -10.52 9.46 31.84
CA GLN A 848 -11.72 8.95 32.50
C GLN A 848 -12.53 8.07 31.55
N PRO A 849 -13.02 6.90 31.97
CA PRO A 849 -13.83 6.03 31.13
C PRO A 849 -15.12 6.73 30.69
N ARG A 850 -15.30 6.86 29.37
CA ARG A 850 -16.41 7.59 28.75
C ARG A 850 -16.86 6.93 27.43
N HIS A 851 -18.17 6.82 27.24
CA HIS A 851 -18.77 6.48 25.95
C HIS A 851 -19.45 7.71 25.37
N CYS A 852 -19.11 8.11 24.13
CA CYS A 852 -19.83 9.14 23.39
C CYS A 852 -20.52 8.56 22.15
N ALA A 853 -21.72 9.04 21.84
CA ALA A 853 -22.57 8.56 20.74
C ALA A 853 -23.22 9.72 19.97
N VAL A 854 -23.53 9.53 18.68
CA VAL A 854 -24.24 10.52 17.84
C VAL A 854 -25.74 10.25 17.91
N THR A 855 -26.38 10.81 18.93
CA THR A 855 -27.79 10.55 19.29
C THR A 855 -28.83 11.24 18.43
N GLY A 856 -28.43 12.17 17.55
CA GLY A 856 -29.32 12.85 16.63
C GLY A 856 -28.56 13.62 15.55
N ARG A 857 -29.22 13.89 14.43
CA ARG A 857 -28.67 14.69 13.33
C ARG A 857 -29.73 15.58 12.71
N ARG A 858 -29.39 16.85 12.45
CA ARG A 858 -30.30 17.87 11.95
C ARG A 858 -29.56 18.75 10.93
N GLY A 859 -29.53 18.30 9.68
CA GLY A 859 -28.72 18.94 8.64
C GLY A 859 -27.22 18.83 8.97
N GLN A 860 -26.57 19.97 9.19
CA GLN A 860 -25.16 20.06 9.60
C GLN A 860 -24.92 19.87 11.11
N PHE A 861 -25.97 19.87 11.93
CA PHE A 861 -25.85 19.70 13.39
C PHE A 861 -25.83 18.22 13.78
N ALA A 862 -24.89 17.83 14.64
CA ALA A 862 -24.81 16.53 15.28
C ALA A 862 -25.06 16.64 16.79
N ASP A 863 -26.07 15.92 17.30
CA ASP A 863 -26.43 15.88 18.72
C ASP A 863 -25.67 14.72 19.40
N ILE A 864 -24.67 15.06 20.21
CA ILE A 864 -23.72 14.14 20.83
C ILE A 864 -24.08 13.95 22.31
N ALA A 865 -24.04 12.71 22.79
CA ALA A 865 -24.21 12.40 24.20
C ALA A 865 -23.02 11.57 24.71
N CYS A 866 -22.47 11.97 25.86
CA CYS A 866 -21.39 11.29 26.56
C CYS A 866 -21.84 10.79 27.94
N THR A 867 -21.42 9.58 28.29
CA THR A 867 -21.83 8.86 29.51
C THR A 867 -20.63 8.16 30.16
N ALA A 868 -20.68 8.00 31.48
CA ALA A 868 -19.80 7.09 32.21
C ALA A 868 -20.25 5.62 32.07
N PRO A 869 -19.40 4.64 32.41
CA PRO A 869 -19.84 3.28 32.71
C PRO A 869 -21.05 3.29 33.67
N GLY A 870 -22.04 2.44 33.41
CA GLY A 870 -23.34 2.47 34.10
C GLY A 870 -24.32 3.56 33.63
N GLY A 871 -23.97 4.34 32.59
CA GLY A 871 -24.92 5.15 31.81
C GLY A 871 -25.25 6.53 32.37
N ALA A 872 -24.61 6.93 33.46
CA ALA A 872 -24.73 8.28 34.00
C ALA A 872 -24.22 9.32 32.98
N ALA A 873 -25.02 10.34 32.70
CA ALA A 873 -24.63 11.45 31.84
C ALA A 873 -23.42 12.16 32.44
N ALA A 874 -22.37 12.39 31.64
CA ALA A 874 -21.13 12.95 32.15
C ALA A 874 -20.45 13.82 31.10
N ASP A 875 -20.02 15.02 31.51
CA ASP A 875 -19.18 15.86 30.67
C ASP A 875 -17.87 15.13 30.36
N SER A 876 -17.42 15.24 29.11
CA SER A 876 -16.23 14.62 28.57
C SER A 876 -15.72 15.43 27.41
N MET A 877 -14.40 15.64 27.33
CA MET A 877 -13.79 16.06 26.08
C MET A 877 -14.13 15.01 25.01
N PHE A 878 -14.27 15.43 23.76
CA PHE A 878 -14.55 14.51 22.66
C PHE A 878 -14.01 15.07 21.36
N THR A 879 -13.75 14.19 20.39
CA THR A 879 -13.55 14.60 19.01
C THR A 879 -14.60 13.98 18.11
N ALA A 880 -15.25 14.82 17.30
CA ALA A 880 -16.20 14.43 16.27
C ALA A 880 -15.59 14.68 14.88
N GLY A 881 -15.84 13.78 13.92
CA GLY A 881 -15.31 13.86 12.56
C GLY A 881 -16.36 13.43 11.56
N PHE A 882 -16.34 13.99 10.35
CA PHE A 882 -17.35 13.71 9.34
C PHE A 882 -16.76 13.64 7.92
N ALA A 883 -17.46 12.91 7.05
CA ALA A 883 -17.23 12.90 5.61
C ALA A 883 -18.54 12.69 4.84
N VAL A 884 -18.74 13.43 3.74
CA VAL A 884 -19.85 13.32 2.79
C VAL A 884 -19.28 12.91 1.44
N GLU A 885 -19.75 11.78 0.92
CA GLU A 885 -19.44 11.28 -0.44
C GLU A 885 -17.94 11.13 -0.75
N GLN A 886 -17.11 10.94 0.27
CA GLN A 886 -15.66 10.75 0.16
C GLN A 886 -15.07 9.98 1.35
N ASN A 887 -13.80 9.59 1.23
CA ASN A 887 -13.07 8.91 2.30
C ASN A 887 -12.69 9.89 3.44
N MET A 888 -12.49 9.35 4.65
CA MET A 888 -12.22 10.16 5.85
C MET A 888 -10.76 10.69 5.93
N LEU A 889 -9.87 10.24 5.04
CA LEU A 889 -8.46 10.66 4.98
C LEU A 889 -8.26 11.91 4.11
N ASP A 890 -9.19 12.18 3.20
CA ASP A 890 -9.15 13.29 2.22
C ASP A 890 -7.88 13.23 1.32
N ASP A 891 -7.34 12.02 1.09
CA ASP A 891 -6.14 11.79 0.28
C ASP A 891 -6.49 11.22 -1.10
N PRO A 892 -6.30 11.98 -2.19
CA PRO A 892 -6.61 11.52 -3.55
C PRO A 892 -5.71 10.36 -4.01
N ARG A 893 -4.59 10.08 -3.33
CA ARG A 893 -3.69 8.97 -3.64
C ARG A 893 -4.23 7.61 -3.16
N LYS A 894 -5.24 7.59 -2.29
CA LYS A 894 -5.75 6.38 -1.59
C LYS A 894 -7.28 6.30 -1.65
N PRO A 895 -7.86 5.99 -2.82
CA PRO A 895 -9.26 6.30 -3.10
C PRO A 895 -10.31 5.34 -2.53
N VAL A 896 -10.00 4.36 -1.66
CA VAL A 896 -11.03 3.47 -1.08
C VAL A 896 -11.39 3.92 0.32
N GLY A 897 -12.56 4.52 0.44
CA GLY A 897 -13.24 4.72 1.70
C GLY A 897 -14.72 4.40 1.51
N ASP A 898 -15.35 4.08 2.62
CA ASP A 898 -16.69 3.51 2.66
C ASP A 898 -17.34 3.88 3.98
N TYR A 899 -18.63 4.21 3.97
CA TYR A 899 -19.37 4.33 5.22
C TYR A 899 -20.82 3.90 5.06
N LEU A 900 -21.39 3.41 6.16
CA LEU A 900 -22.81 3.20 6.32
C LEU A 900 -23.28 3.74 7.67
N ILE A 901 -24.51 4.21 7.71
CA ILE A 901 -25.26 4.54 8.92
C ILE A 901 -26.42 3.57 8.98
N SER A 902 -26.55 2.91 10.13
CA SER A 902 -27.62 1.97 10.40
C SER A 902 -28.58 2.49 11.46
N GLU A 903 -29.85 2.13 11.30
CA GLU A 903 -30.84 2.19 12.37
C GLU A 903 -31.16 0.76 12.81
N ASP A 904 -31.20 0.56 14.13
CA ASP A 904 -31.68 -0.68 14.72
C ASP A 904 -32.24 -0.46 16.13
N SER A 905 -33.10 -1.37 16.59
CA SER A 905 -33.69 -1.35 17.93
C SER A 905 -34.04 -2.76 18.43
N PRO A 906 -34.30 -2.95 19.74
CA PRO A 906 -34.74 -4.24 20.29
C PRO A 906 -36.04 -4.78 19.69
N THR A 907 -36.89 -3.91 19.12
CA THR A 907 -38.18 -4.28 18.52
C THR A 907 -38.15 -4.39 16.99
N ALA A 908 -37.08 -3.94 16.34
CA ALA A 908 -36.94 -4.02 14.89
C ALA A 908 -36.69 -5.48 14.43
N ALA A 909 -37.38 -5.90 13.38
CA ALA A 909 -37.22 -7.25 12.81
C ALA A 909 -35.84 -7.47 12.17
N ALA A 910 -35.26 -6.42 11.57
CA ALA A 910 -33.94 -6.40 10.95
C ALA A 910 -33.39 -4.95 10.99
N PRO A 911 -32.05 -4.77 10.98
CA PRO A 911 -31.43 -3.45 10.86
C PRO A 911 -31.65 -2.87 9.46
N THR A 912 -31.68 -1.55 9.36
CA THR A 912 -31.79 -0.82 8.09
C THR A 912 -30.56 0.06 7.86
N ILE A 913 -30.10 0.15 6.61
CA ILE A 913 -29.08 1.14 6.21
C ILE A 913 -29.82 2.40 5.77
N THR A 914 -29.70 3.49 6.53
CA THR A 914 -30.38 4.77 6.24
C THR A 914 -29.52 5.74 5.45
N THR A 915 -28.20 5.57 5.48
CA THR A 915 -27.25 6.34 4.67
C THR A 915 -26.07 5.43 4.34
N ARG A 916 -25.56 5.52 3.12
CA ARG A 916 -24.31 4.85 2.73
C ARG A 916 -23.63 5.62 1.62
N TRP A 917 -22.31 5.51 1.56
CA TRP A 917 -21.51 5.88 0.41
C TRP A 917 -20.35 4.89 0.30
N ALA A 918 -20.09 4.46 -0.94
CA ALA A 918 -19.03 3.51 -1.24
C ALA A 918 -18.15 4.06 -2.36
N SER A 919 -16.82 3.96 -2.21
CA SER A 919 -15.93 4.30 -3.32
C SER A 919 -16.17 3.36 -4.50
N GLY A 920 -16.45 3.92 -5.67
CA GLY A 920 -16.85 3.16 -6.87
C GLY A 920 -18.29 2.63 -6.85
N ASN A 921 -19.16 3.10 -5.94
CA ASN A 921 -20.53 2.64 -5.76
C ASN A 921 -20.66 1.13 -5.47
N ALA A 922 -19.66 0.55 -4.78
CA ALA A 922 -19.65 -0.86 -4.43
C ALA A 922 -20.90 -1.26 -3.60
N PRO A 923 -21.51 -2.43 -3.86
CA PRO A 923 -22.56 -2.97 -3.01
C PRO A 923 -22.16 -3.08 -1.53
N MET A 924 -23.10 -2.72 -0.66
CA MET A 924 -23.00 -2.90 0.78
C MET A 924 -24.23 -3.63 1.31
N THR A 925 -24.03 -4.57 2.24
CA THR A 925 -25.12 -5.24 2.97
C THR A 925 -24.87 -5.24 4.48
N LEU A 926 -25.94 -5.34 5.26
CA LEU A 926 -25.90 -5.38 6.72
C LEU A 926 -26.87 -6.45 7.22
N GLU A 927 -26.36 -7.38 8.03
CA GLU A 927 -27.10 -8.51 8.61
C GLU A 927 -26.99 -8.46 10.14
N ARG A 928 -28.08 -8.66 10.88
CA ARG A 928 -28.04 -8.89 12.34
C ARG A 928 -27.93 -10.38 12.61
N LEU A 929 -26.84 -10.80 13.23
CA LEU A 929 -26.55 -12.22 13.55
C LEU A 929 -27.17 -12.65 14.88
N ALA A 930 -27.23 -11.75 15.85
CA ALA A 930 -27.80 -11.94 17.18
C ALA A 930 -28.07 -10.57 17.83
N THR A 931 -28.60 -10.53 19.06
CA THR A 931 -28.80 -9.28 19.79
C THR A 931 -27.50 -8.49 19.90
N GLY A 932 -27.50 -7.25 19.40
CA GLY A 932 -26.34 -6.37 19.35
C GLY A 932 -25.15 -6.88 18.55
N ARG A 933 -25.35 -7.82 17.62
CA ARG A 933 -24.27 -8.39 16.78
C ARG A 933 -24.62 -8.34 15.31
N TYR A 934 -23.71 -7.76 14.53
CA TYR A 934 -23.92 -7.42 13.14
C TYR A 934 -22.79 -7.93 12.26
N LYS A 935 -23.10 -8.10 10.98
CA LYS A 935 -22.16 -8.37 9.90
C LYS A 935 -22.44 -7.38 8.79
N ALA A 936 -21.52 -6.43 8.61
CA ALA A 936 -21.47 -5.56 7.45
C ALA A 936 -20.60 -6.21 6.37
N HIS A 937 -20.98 -6.05 5.11
CA HIS A 937 -20.24 -6.51 3.95
C HIS A 937 -20.07 -5.35 2.98
N PHE A 938 -18.85 -5.22 2.45
CA PHE A 938 -18.39 -4.18 1.54
C PHE A 938 -17.76 -4.88 0.33
N ALA A 939 -18.32 -4.64 -0.87
CA ALA A 939 -17.81 -5.19 -2.13
C ALA A 939 -16.60 -4.39 -2.70
N ASN A 940 -15.83 -3.78 -1.80
CA ASN A 940 -14.59 -3.05 -2.02
C ASN A 940 -13.78 -3.18 -0.72
N GLY A 941 -12.55 -3.67 -0.84
CA GLY A 941 -11.88 -4.27 0.32
C GLY A 941 -10.47 -4.69 0.00
N TYR A 942 -9.52 -4.19 0.78
CA TYR A 942 -8.10 -4.48 0.57
C TYR A 942 -7.30 -4.26 1.86
N ILE A 943 -6.22 -5.03 2.01
CA ILE A 943 -5.27 -4.89 3.12
C ILE A 943 -4.60 -3.51 3.15
N ASN A 944 -4.07 -3.15 4.31
CA ASN A 944 -3.81 -1.78 4.76
C ASN A 944 -5.13 -1.02 4.93
N SER A 945 -5.98 -1.49 5.84
CA SER A 945 -7.27 -0.87 6.16
C SER A 945 -7.39 -0.42 7.61
N THR A 946 -8.33 0.48 7.88
CA THR A 946 -8.82 0.83 9.22
C THR A 946 -10.34 0.94 9.22
N MET A 947 -10.95 0.71 10.38
CA MET A 947 -12.39 0.76 10.56
C MET A 947 -12.74 1.31 11.94
N HIS A 948 -13.75 2.18 11.96
CA HIS A 948 -14.23 2.84 13.17
C HIS A 948 -15.75 2.75 13.22
N VAL A 949 -16.28 2.51 14.42
CA VAL A 949 -17.72 2.43 14.66
C VAL A 949 -18.13 3.36 15.79
N THR A 950 -19.28 4.01 15.63
CA THR A 950 -19.85 4.95 16.59
C THR A 950 -21.33 4.63 16.75
N SER A 951 -21.80 4.42 17.98
CA SER A 951 -23.22 4.23 18.28
C SER A 951 -24.05 5.46 17.92
N THR A 952 -25.28 5.26 17.45
CA THR A 952 -26.28 6.32 17.28
C THR A 952 -27.32 6.39 18.41
N ALA A 953 -27.19 5.54 19.44
CA ALA A 953 -28.11 5.50 20.58
C ALA A 953 -27.46 6.00 21.89
N TYR A 954 -28.26 6.68 22.72
CA TYR A 954 -27.83 7.26 23.98
C TYR A 954 -27.35 6.20 24.98
N GLY A 955 -26.13 6.35 25.49
CA GLY A 955 -25.54 5.44 26.47
C GLY A 955 -25.06 4.09 25.91
N ASN A 956 -25.25 3.84 24.61
CA ASN A 956 -24.74 2.65 23.94
C ASN A 956 -23.37 2.94 23.31
N HIS A 957 -22.52 1.92 23.22
CA HIS A 957 -21.26 1.93 22.48
C HIS A 957 -21.17 0.72 21.55
N CYS A 958 -20.28 0.78 20.56
CA CYS A 958 -20.04 -0.33 19.64
C CYS A 958 -18.53 -0.54 19.43
N GLY A 959 -18.15 -1.76 19.04
CA GLY A 959 -16.78 -2.16 18.74
C GLY A 959 -16.71 -3.17 17.59
N ILE A 960 -15.51 -3.40 17.06
CA ILE A 960 -15.29 -4.31 15.93
C ILE A 960 -15.01 -5.72 16.46
N MET A 961 -15.91 -6.68 16.26
CA MET A 961 -15.72 -8.05 16.77
C MET A 961 -14.68 -8.85 15.97
N GLN A 962 -14.72 -8.68 14.66
CA GLN A 962 -13.92 -9.43 13.71
C GLN A 962 -13.90 -8.65 12.40
N LEU A 963 -12.88 -8.86 11.59
CA LEU A 963 -12.85 -8.39 10.22
C LEU A 963 -12.27 -9.49 9.31
N ASN A 964 -12.63 -9.44 8.04
CA ASN A 964 -12.05 -10.26 6.98
C ASN A 964 -12.02 -9.43 5.70
N ASP A 965 -10.87 -8.79 5.44
CA ASP A 965 -10.56 -7.94 4.28
C ASP A 965 -9.39 -8.49 3.44
N HIS A 966 -8.94 -9.71 3.76
CA HIS A 966 -7.75 -10.35 3.19
C HIS A 966 -8.06 -11.68 2.48
N SER A 967 -9.28 -12.22 2.60
CA SER A 967 -9.64 -13.49 1.97
C SER A 967 -9.76 -13.37 0.44
N PHE A 968 -10.37 -12.28 -0.05
CA PHE A 968 -10.46 -11.98 -1.47
C PHE A 968 -10.31 -10.47 -1.69
N PRO A 969 -9.72 -10.02 -2.82
CA PRO A 969 -9.79 -8.62 -3.22
C PRO A 969 -11.25 -8.21 -3.39
N ASP A 970 -11.60 -7.04 -2.87
CA ASP A 970 -12.93 -6.44 -2.97
C ASP A 970 -14.05 -7.23 -2.29
N ASP A 971 -13.70 -7.91 -1.20
CA ASP A 971 -14.60 -8.60 -0.30
C ASP A 971 -14.19 -8.34 1.16
N ALA A 972 -14.62 -7.20 1.71
CA ALA A 972 -14.40 -6.86 3.11
C ALA A 972 -15.66 -7.16 3.93
N THR A 973 -15.55 -8.08 4.89
CA THR A 973 -16.60 -8.34 5.89
C THR A 973 -16.15 -7.80 7.25
N ILE A 974 -17.00 -7.00 7.90
CA ILE A 974 -16.75 -6.43 9.23
C ILE A 974 -17.86 -6.85 10.17
N TRP A 975 -17.51 -7.44 11.30
CA TRP A 975 -18.45 -7.79 12.36
C TRP A 975 -18.43 -6.70 13.44
N VAL A 976 -19.60 -6.25 13.84
CA VAL A 976 -19.77 -5.19 14.85
C VAL A 976 -20.57 -5.73 16.03
N ALA A 977 -20.11 -5.44 17.24
CA ALA A 977 -20.91 -5.58 18.46
C ALA A 977 -21.36 -4.20 18.92
N CYS A 978 -22.59 -4.10 19.42
CA CYS A 978 -23.07 -2.94 20.17
C CYS A 978 -23.58 -3.38 21.54
N PHE A 979 -23.26 -2.57 22.54
CA PHE A 979 -23.53 -2.80 23.96
C PHE A 979 -24.22 -1.58 24.55
N ASP A 980 -25.02 -1.80 25.59
CA ASP A 980 -25.46 -0.72 26.46
C ASP A 980 -24.35 -0.31 27.44
N SER A 981 -24.62 0.73 28.23
CA SER A 981 -23.70 1.26 29.25
C SER A 981 -23.30 0.28 30.38
N SER A 982 -23.87 -0.93 30.42
CA SER A 982 -23.46 -2.02 31.33
C SER A 982 -22.58 -3.07 30.66
N GLY A 983 -22.28 -2.90 29.37
CA GLY A 983 -21.60 -3.91 28.54
C GLY A 983 -22.52 -5.06 28.10
N THR A 984 -23.85 -4.92 28.23
CA THR A 984 -24.80 -5.94 27.79
C THR A 984 -25.10 -5.76 26.29
N PRO A 985 -25.01 -6.81 25.44
CA PRO A 985 -25.30 -6.70 24.02
C PRO A 985 -26.72 -6.20 23.73
N VAL A 986 -26.84 -5.16 22.89
CA VAL A 986 -28.12 -4.49 22.61
C VAL A 986 -28.25 -4.15 21.12
N ASN A 987 -29.44 -4.34 20.55
CA ASN A 987 -29.71 -3.88 19.18
C ASN A 987 -29.69 -2.35 19.16
N SER A 988 -28.80 -1.77 18.37
CA SER A 988 -28.55 -0.34 18.30
C SER A 988 -28.12 0.05 16.89
N GLY A 989 -28.58 1.20 16.42
CA GLY A 989 -27.99 1.83 15.25
C GLY A 989 -26.54 2.27 15.50
N PHE A 990 -25.77 2.37 14.42
CA PHE A 990 -24.38 2.83 14.43
C PHE A 990 -23.95 3.41 13.07
N THR A 991 -23.02 4.37 13.12
CA THR A 991 -22.17 4.75 11.98
C THR A 991 -20.98 3.79 11.94
N LEU A 992 -20.73 3.15 10.79
CA LEU A 992 -19.50 2.38 10.52
C LEU A 992 -18.78 3.03 9.35
N VAL A 993 -17.52 3.38 9.55
CA VAL A 993 -16.60 3.88 8.52
C VAL A 993 -15.51 2.85 8.31
N TYR A 994 -15.26 2.51 7.04
CA TYR A 994 -14.16 1.67 6.58
C TYR A 994 -13.28 2.50 5.62
N THR A 995 -11.99 2.22 5.60
CA THR A 995 -11.02 2.95 4.79
C THR A 995 -9.86 2.03 4.45
N SER A 996 -9.46 1.96 3.18
CA SER A 996 -8.38 1.10 2.72
C SER A 996 -7.38 1.86 1.84
N ALA A 997 -6.10 1.76 2.21
CA ALA A 997 -4.99 2.37 1.53
C ALA A 997 -4.49 1.50 0.37
N ARG A 998 -5.33 1.27 -0.64
CA ARG A 998 -4.92 0.60 -1.89
C ARG A 998 -3.60 1.20 -2.42
N ASN A 999 -2.63 0.36 -2.71
CA ASN A 999 -1.52 0.72 -3.60
C ASN A 999 -2.05 0.61 -5.02
N SER A 1000 -2.10 1.74 -5.74
CA SER A 1000 -2.67 1.85 -7.08
C SER A 1000 -1.70 1.45 -8.18
#